data_AF-A0A3E5GV22-F1
#
_entry.id   AF-A0A3E5GV22-F1
#
_cell.length_a   1.000
_cell.length_b   1.000
_cell.length_c   1.000
_cell.angle_alpha   90.00
_cell.angle_beta   90.00
_cell.angle_gamma   90.00
#
_symmetry.space_group_name_H-M   'P 1'
#
loop_
_entity.id
_entity.type
_entity.pdbx_description
1 polymer ?
#
loop_
_entity_poly.entity_id
_entity_poly.type
_entity_poly.pdbx_seq_one_letter_code
_entity_poly.pdbx_strand_id
1 'polypeptide(L)'
;MDDLYITDMDGTLLNSNGQLSAPSYNYLKLLLSKSFPFTIASGRSPLSVCSIFKNLNFVIPMILLNGAIIYDFQNNKAVTSTPIPHTSRQLLDDLRQSFNLPEFQILSSASGNVISLFSSPEHWEPFWKHYRIPFQNNDPAPPSSLIYTIFMDHHPEQLEYIYNTLQKTDLFSLDFYKDTYLPETWFLEIYDKHASKGQALKTLKELYNFENITCFGNGENDLSLFSESTWCCAVDNAKSSLKDHASQIIPDCDHNGVAEYLFQVYLTENLWKTLQSSPSIVQLTSTLMAYFSLKPVNSTFLPDFLKTHTCHTPHKNLIYILADGLGSNILTKHLPKNSFFNTHFKTNLVSVFPPTTVSAATALETGLYPSQSGYLGWSIYWPYLKQNIAVFTNLTDDGIPASHENIAKQYLYHPDWINELNNSNINTIEIDISYPFTDDLIAQSVEKICKFTNSPGEHILYLYLNEPDHTLHKKGTQSPDVTSLLIDIEKMMLQLSKMCADTLFVFTADHGFIDVDPLCLEDYPELMNMLQVPPSLEPRAMNLFIKPEYLEKFCSLFHKITKNTYHLYSKQEVLKNALFGPPPVHPLLEEMLGDYLAVAQTPLTLFPNRSYLDSMVATHGGLTTDELLVPLIIFESEC
;
A
#
# COMPACT_ATOMS: atom_id res chain seq x y z
N MET A 1 6.95 16.85 4.20
CA MET A 1 6.47 15.67 3.45
C MET A 1 7.71 14.82 3.35
N ASP A 2 7.69 13.63 3.92
CA ASP A 2 8.94 12.89 4.10
C ASP A 2 9.29 12.15 2.79
N ASP A 3 8.28 11.83 1.98
CA ASP A 3 8.43 11.09 0.71
C ASP A 3 8.20 11.97 -0.53
N LEU A 4 8.96 11.70 -1.60
CA LEU A 4 8.79 12.24 -2.95
C LEU A 4 8.88 11.12 -3.99
N TYR A 5 7.92 11.09 -4.91
CA TYR A 5 7.97 10.25 -6.11
C TYR A 5 8.28 11.13 -7.32
N ILE A 6 9.34 10.81 -8.06
CA ILE A 6 9.76 11.60 -9.21
C ILE A 6 10.06 10.73 -10.42
N THR A 7 9.46 11.02 -11.57
CA THR A 7 9.64 10.19 -12.77
C THR A 7 10.28 10.98 -13.90
N ASP A 8 11.16 10.32 -14.64
CA ASP A 8 11.38 10.69 -16.03
C ASP A 8 10.10 10.55 -16.85
N MET A 9 10.04 11.24 -17.98
CA MET A 9 8.86 11.33 -18.80
C MET A 9 8.93 10.44 -20.04
N ASP A 10 9.95 10.59 -20.88
CA ASP A 10 9.97 10.05 -22.24
C ASP A 10 10.47 8.60 -22.27
N GLY A 11 9.58 7.67 -22.61
CA GLY A 11 9.87 6.23 -22.52
C GLY A 11 9.95 5.70 -21.08
N THR A 12 9.45 6.47 -20.12
CA THR A 12 9.33 6.11 -18.70
C THR A 12 7.86 6.23 -18.26
N LEU A 13 7.33 7.45 -18.15
CA LEU A 13 5.91 7.69 -17.83
C LEU A 13 5.03 7.71 -19.08
N LEU A 14 5.51 8.32 -20.17
CA LEU A 14 4.82 8.35 -21.45
C LEU A 14 5.12 7.07 -22.21
N ASN A 15 4.09 6.55 -22.87
CA ASN A 15 4.20 5.36 -23.70
C ASN A 15 5.12 5.59 -24.92
N SER A 16 5.37 4.54 -25.70
CA SER A 16 6.23 4.58 -26.89
C SER A 16 5.77 5.59 -27.96
N ASN A 17 4.54 6.09 -27.90
CA ASN A 17 4.01 7.13 -28.77
C ASN A 17 4.13 8.55 -28.20
N GLY A 18 4.82 8.71 -27.06
CA GLY A 18 4.96 10.01 -26.37
C GLY A 18 3.65 10.52 -25.77
N GLN A 19 2.74 9.62 -25.41
CA GLN A 19 1.42 9.95 -24.87
C GLN A 19 1.21 9.36 -23.49
N LEU A 20 0.45 10.07 -22.66
CA LEU A 20 -0.04 9.54 -21.40
C LEU A 20 -1.26 8.66 -21.68
N SER A 21 -1.19 7.38 -21.32
CA SER A 21 -2.31 6.46 -21.52
C SER A 21 -3.54 6.86 -20.68
N ALA A 22 -4.74 6.43 -21.10
CA ALA A 22 -5.95 6.71 -20.34
C ALA A 22 -5.93 6.13 -18.90
N PRO A 23 -5.44 4.88 -18.67
CA PRO A 23 -5.24 4.37 -17.31
C PRO A 23 -4.29 5.25 -16.48
N SER A 24 -3.11 5.56 -17.02
CA SER A 24 -2.12 6.40 -16.31
C SER A 24 -2.67 7.78 -15.96
N TYR A 25 -3.39 8.42 -16.89
CA TYR A 25 -4.04 9.70 -16.63
C TYR A 25 -5.05 9.61 -15.48
N ASN A 26 -5.88 8.57 -15.45
CA ASN A 26 -6.89 8.41 -14.40
C ASN A 26 -6.25 8.17 -13.02
N TYR A 27 -5.20 7.34 -12.95
CA TYR A 27 -4.45 7.13 -11.71
C TYR A 27 -3.81 8.43 -11.22
N LEU A 28 -3.05 9.11 -12.08
CA LEU A 28 -2.39 10.37 -11.71
C LEU A 28 -3.39 11.44 -11.30
N LYS A 29 -4.52 11.56 -12.00
CA LYS A 29 -5.58 12.52 -11.64
C LYS A 29 -6.11 12.27 -10.23
N LEU A 30 -6.35 11.01 -9.88
CA LEU A 30 -6.81 10.63 -8.55
C LEU A 30 -5.73 10.94 -7.49
N LEU A 31 -4.48 10.49 -7.72
CA LEU A 31 -3.35 10.71 -6.82
C LEU A 31 -3.13 12.21 -6.53
N LEU A 32 -3.08 13.02 -7.59
CA LEU A 32 -2.87 14.46 -7.47
C LEU A 32 -4.05 15.17 -6.79
N SER A 33 -5.29 14.70 -6.97
CA SER A 33 -6.45 15.23 -6.23
C SER A 33 -6.36 15.02 -4.71
N LYS A 34 -5.49 14.09 -4.28
CA LYS A 34 -5.21 13.75 -2.89
C LYS A 34 -3.89 14.35 -2.39
N SER A 35 -3.27 15.24 -3.16
CA SER A 35 -1.97 15.84 -2.85
C SER A 35 -0.86 14.80 -2.65
N PHE A 36 -0.95 13.67 -3.36
CA PHE A 36 0.12 12.66 -3.36
C PHE A 36 1.44 13.29 -3.84
N PRO A 37 2.58 13.05 -3.15
CA PRO A 37 3.81 13.80 -3.36
C PRO A 37 4.56 13.32 -4.61
N PHE A 38 4.03 13.65 -5.79
CA PHE A 38 4.54 13.21 -7.08
C PHE A 38 4.89 14.38 -8.02
N THR A 39 6.03 14.27 -8.71
CA THR A 39 6.49 15.24 -9.72
C THR A 39 7.27 14.59 -10.87
N ILE A 40 7.76 15.40 -11.81
CA ILE A 40 8.42 14.98 -13.05
C ILE A 40 9.82 15.59 -13.16
N ALA A 41 10.76 14.82 -13.72
CA ALA A 41 12.09 15.27 -14.13
C ALA A 41 12.35 14.97 -15.61
N SER A 42 12.36 15.98 -16.49
CA SER A 42 12.42 15.80 -17.94
C SER A 42 13.40 16.76 -18.64
N GLY A 43 13.90 16.35 -19.81
CA GLY A 43 14.60 17.23 -20.75
C GLY A 43 13.68 18.26 -21.42
N ARG A 44 12.35 18.07 -21.36
CA ARG A 44 11.39 18.94 -22.04
C ARG A 44 11.24 20.31 -21.40
N SER A 45 10.83 21.30 -22.20
CA SER A 45 10.54 22.66 -21.75
C SER A 45 9.17 22.77 -21.04
N PRO A 46 8.95 23.81 -20.21
CA PRO A 46 7.65 24.05 -19.57
C PRO A 46 6.48 24.10 -20.56
N LEU A 47 6.70 24.68 -21.74
CA LEU A 47 5.70 24.78 -22.79
C LEU A 47 5.28 23.41 -23.35
N SER A 48 6.24 22.51 -23.58
CA SER A 48 5.96 21.17 -24.08
C SER A 48 5.18 20.34 -23.06
N VAL A 49 5.60 20.38 -21.79
CA VAL A 49 5.00 19.60 -20.70
C VAL A 49 3.56 20.04 -20.39
N CYS A 50 3.29 21.35 -20.42
CA CYS A 50 1.95 21.91 -20.19
C CYS A 50 0.89 21.33 -21.15
N SER A 51 1.28 21.04 -22.39
CA SER A 51 0.37 20.49 -23.39
C SER A 51 -0.07 19.04 -23.08
N ILE A 52 0.81 18.25 -22.44
CA ILE A 52 0.61 16.84 -22.16
C ILE A 52 -0.22 16.65 -20.90
N PHE A 53 0.16 17.32 -19.82
CA PHE A 53 -0.49 17.15 -18.51
C PHE A 53 -1.59 18.17 -18.24
N LYS A 54 -2.23 18.65 -19.31
CA LYS A 54 -3.36 19.57 -19.21
C LYS A 54 -4.43 18.96 -18.30
N ASN A 55 -4.87 19.73 -17.30
CA ASN A 55 -5.84 19.34 -16.26
C ASN A 55 -5.34 18.38 -15.16
N LEU A 56 -4.04 18.08 -15.10
CA LEU A 56 -3.43 17.48 -13.92
C LEU A 56 -2.80 18.58 -13.05
N ASN A 57 -3.14 18.60 -11.77
CA ASN A 57 -2.71 19.65 -10.85
C ASN A 57 -1.53 19.16 -10.01
N PHE A 58 -0.31 19.39 -10.48
CA PHE A 58 0.90 19.10 -9.71
C PHE A 58 1.08 20.12 -8.60
N VAL A 59 1.34 19.63 -7.38
CA VAL A 59 1.59 20.48 -6.20
C VAL A 59 3.08 20.73 -5.98
N ILE A 60 3.90 19.85 -6.52
CA ILE A 60 5.36 19.92 -6.42
C ILE A 60 5.91 20.45 -7.76
N PRO A 61 6.87 21.38 -7.75
CA PRO A 61 7.52 21.86 -8.96
C PRO A 61 8.18 20.73 -9.76
N MET A 62 8.23 20.89 -11.08
CA MET A 62 8.87 19.94 -11.98
C MET A 62 10.30 20.35 -12.29
N ILE A 63 11.17 19.36 -12.45
CA ILE A 63 12.54 19.53 -12.96
C ILE A 63 12.46 19.43 -14.48
N LEU A 64 12.85 20.49 -15.19
CA LEU A 64 12.72 20.58 -16.64
C LEU A 64 14.04 21.00 -17.28
N LEU A 65 14.14 20.86 -18.61
CA LEU A 65 15.35 21.19 -19.37
C LEU A 65 16.61 20.53 -18.79
N ASN A 66 16.51 19.23 -18.48
CA ASN A 66 17.58 18.42 -17.88
C ASN A 66 18.12 18.99 -16.55
N GLY A 67 17.30 19.76 -15.83
CA GLY A 67 17.69 20.38 -14.55
C GLY A 67 18.17 21.82 -14.66
N ALA A 68 18.11 22.43 -15.85
CA ALA A 68 18.38 23.86 -16.00
C ALA A 68 17.28 24.74 -15.35
N ILE A 69 16.10 24.18 -15.07
CA ILE A 69 15.01 24.90 -14.40
C ILE A 69 14.17 23.98 -13.50
N ILE A 70 13.77 24.52 -12.35
CA ILE A 70 12.70 23.97 -11.52
C ILE A 70 11.49 24.87 -11.70
N TYR A 71 10.40 24.35 -12.26
CA TYR A 71 9.24 25.14 -12.67
C TYR A 71 7.98 24.78 -11.89
N ASP A 72 7.33 25.80 -11.33
CA ASP A 72 6.06 25.69 -10.62
C ASP A 72 4.91 26.06 -11.57
N PHE A 73 4.14 25.05 -11.96
CA PHE A 73 2.98 25.22 -12.85
C PHE A 73 1.76 25.84 -12.15
N GLN A 74 1.66 25.81 -10.81
CA GLN A 74 0.56 26.45 -10.09
C GLN A 74 0.73 27.97 -10.12
N ASN A 75 1.95 28.43 -9.88
CA ASN A 75 2.28 29.86 -9.90
C ASN A 75 2.80 30.34 -11.26
N ASN A 76 2.93 29.43 -12.22
CA ASN A 76 3.39 29.67 -13.58
C ASN A 76 4.73 30.43 -13.65
N LYS A 77 5.70 29.98 -12.84
CA LYS A 77 7.02 30.62 -12.69
C LYS A 77 8.12 29.62 -12.38
N ALA A 78 9.35 29.98 -12.75
CA ALA A 78 10.57 29.32 -12.29
C ALA A 78 10.72 29.52 -10.78
N VAL A 79 10.93 28.43 -10.04
CA VAL A 79 11.36 28.45 -8.63
C VAL A 79 12.84 28.77 -8.57
N THR A 80 13.63 28.13 -9.44
CA THR A 80 15.05 28.39 -9.64
C THR A 80 15.46 27.96 -11.04
N SER A 81 16.59 28.48 -11.52
CA SER A 81 17.18 28.13 -12.80
C SER A 81 18.70 28.24 -12.76
N THR A 82 19.39 27.46 -13.58
CA THR A 82 20.85 27.46 -13.71
C THR A 82 21.24 28.23 -14.98
N PRO A 83 21.64 29.51 -14.88
CA PRO A 83 21.97 30.31 -16.05
C PRO A 83 23.34 29.95 -16.63
N ILE A 84 23.45 29.97 -17.95
CA ILE A 84 24.71 29.93 -18.67
C ILE A 84 25.47 31.24 -18.39
N PRO A 85 26.70 31.19 -17.85
CA PRO A 85 27.50 32.38 -17.56
C PRO A 85 27.69 33.25 -18.81
N HIS A 86 27.67 34.57 -18.62
CA HIS A 86 27.80 35.52 -19.73
C HIS A 86 29.09 35.31 -20.56
N THR A 87 30.19 34.93 -19.91
CA THR A 87 31.46 34.61 -20.61
C THR A 87 31.33 33.40 -21.52
N SER A 88 30.59 32.38 -21.09
CA SER A 88 30.34 31.16 -21.86
C SER A 88 29.33 31.43 -22.98
N ARG A 89 28.33 32.29 -22.75
CA ARG A 89 27.35 32.69 -23.77
C ARG A 89 27.99 33.33 -25.00
N GLN A 90 29.02 34.18 -24.81
CA GLN A 90 29.71 34.82 -25.94
C GLN A 90 30.29 33.79 -26.93
N LEU A 91 30.83 32.67 -26.42
CA LEU A 91 31.34 31.59 -27.26
C LEU A 91 30.23 30.96 -28.10
N LEU A 92 29.03 30.78 -27.55
CA LEU A 92 27.88 30.26 -28.28
C LEU A 92 27.41 31.23 -29.36
N ASP A 93 27.38 32.52 -29.06
CA ASP A 93 27.03 33.57 -30.01
C ASP A 93 28.01 33.61 -31.20
N ASP A 94 29.31 33.50 -30.92
CA ASP A 94 30.37 33.50 -31.93
C ASP A 94 30.28 32.24 -32.84
N LEU A 95 30.02 31.07 -32.25
CA LEU A 95 29.84 29.82 -33.01
C LEU A 95 28.59 29.87 -33.88
N ARG A 96 27.45 30.30 -33.33
CA ARG A 96 26.19 30.44 -34.08
C ARG A 96 26.36 31.36 -35.29
N GLN A 97 27.02 32.51 -35.11
CA GLN A 97 27.27 33.46 -36.20
C GLN A 97 28.20 32.88 -37.26
N SER A 98 29.25 32.16 -36.84
CA SER A 98 30.24 31.57 -37.76
C SER A 98 29.63 30.49 -38.66
N PHE A 99 28.68 29.72 -38.14
CA PHE A 99 28.02 28.62 -38.87
C PHE A 99 26.65 29.00 -39.45
N ASN A 100 26.11 30.18 -39.11
CA ASN A 100 24.79 30.66 -39.54
C ASN A 100 23.66 29.67 -39.22
N LEU A 101 23.67 29.12 -38.00
CA LEU A 101 22.73 28.08 -37.57
C LEU A 101 21.41 28.66 -37.02
N PRO A 102 20.26 28.04 -37.32
CA PRO A 102 19.03 28.24 -36.56
C PRO A 102 19.22 27.91 -35.08
N GLU A 103 18.75 28.80 -34.22
CA GLU A 103 18.85 28.70 -32.77
C GLU A 103 17.48 28.87 -32.10
N PHE A 104 17.24 28.04 -31.09
CA PHE A 104 16.16 28.21 -30.14
C PHE A 104 16.75 28.42 -28.74
N GLN A 105 16.51 29.60 -28.16
CA GLN A 105 16.96 29.96 -26.81
C GLN A 105 15.81 29.91 -25.82
N ILE A 106 16.12 29.46 -24.61
CA ILE A 106 15.23 29.56 -23.45
C ILE A 106 15.92 30.41 -22.39
N LEU A 107 15.22 31.45 -21.93
CA LEU A 107 15.68 32.38 -20.92
C LEU A 107 14.76 32.33 -19.69
N SER A 108 15.34 32.63 -18.53
CA SER A 108 14.63 32.83 -17.27
C SER A 108 14.82 34.28 -16.81
N SER A 109 13.72 34.98 -16.49
CA SER A 109 13.78 36.33 -15.92
C SER A 109 14.00 36.30 -14.41
N ALA A 110 14.43 37.42 -13.82
CA ALA A 110 14.50 37.58 -12.36
C ALA A 110 13.15 37.39 -11.65
N SER A 111 12.02 37.56 -12.36
CA SER A 111 10.67 37.31 -11.83
C SER A 111 10.21 35.85 -12.00
N GLY A 112 11.06 34.98 -12.56
CA GLY A 112 10.75 33.57 -12.84
C GLY A 112 9.95 33.35 -14.12
N ASN A 113 9.83 34.34 -15.01
CA ASN A 113 9.18 34.13 -16.30
C ASN A 113 10.12 33.38 -17.24
N VAL A 114 9.59 32.35 -17.91
CA VAL A 114 10.32 31.61 -18.94
C VAL A 114 10.00 32.20 -20.31
N ILE A 115 11.04 32.54 -21.06
CA ILE A 115 10.95 33.20 -22.36
C ILE A 115 11.60 32.30 -23.40
N SER A 116 10.91 32.09 -24.51
CA SER A 116 11.37 31.33 -25.66
C SER A 116 11.69 32.29 -26.81
N LEU A 117 12.88 32.19 -27.39
CA LEU A 117 13.32 33.01 -28.52
C LEU A 117 13.78 32.12 -29.67
N PHE A 118 13.26 32.36 -30.87
CA PHE A 118 13.64 31.63 -32.08
C PHE A 118 14.35 32.56 -33.06
N SER A 119 15.55 32.18 -33.49
CA SER A 119 16.15 32.77 -34.69
C SER A 119 15.62 32.05 -35.93
N SER A 120 15.42 32.79 -37.02
CA SER A 120 14.85 32.24 -38.27
C SER A 120 13.60 31.39 -38.02
N PRO A 121 12.49 31.97 -37.50
CA PRO A 121 11.31 31.22 -37.08
C PRO A 121 10.74 30.27 -38.15
N GLU A 122 10.90 30.60 -39.43
CA GLU A 122 10.55 29.77 -40.57
C GLU A 122 11.21 28.38 -40.56
N HIS A 123 12.44 28.26 -40.02
CA HIS A 123 13.14 26.98 -39.90
C HIS A 123 12.59 26.12 -38.75
N TRP A 124 12.02 26.75 -37.73
CA TRP A 124 11.46 26.07 -36.55
C TRP A 124 9.98 25.70 -36.72
N GLU A 125 9.35 26.10 -37.83
CA GLU A 125 7.94 25.82 -38.09
C GLU A 125 7.58 24.32 -38.07
N PRO A 126 8.36 23.42 -38.70
CA PRO A 126 8.11 21.98 -38.62
C PRO A 126 8.18 21.46 -37.18
N PHE A 127 9.17 21.94 -36.41
CA PHE A 127 9.41 21.53 -35.03
C PHE A 127 8.24 21.90 -34.12
N TRP A 128 7.82 23.16 -34.10
CA TRP A 128 6.74 23.56 -33.19
C TRP A 128 5.38 22.95 -33.59
N LYS A 129 5.15 22.68 -34.88
CA LYS A 129 3.91 22.05 -35.37
C LYS A 129 3.85 20.59 -34.92
N HIS A 130 4.96 19.86 -35.07
CA HIS A 130 5.05 18.46 -34.69
C HIS A 130 4.91 18.29 -33.17
N TYR A 131 5.72 19.02 -32.40
CA TYR A 131 5.76 18.92 -30.94
C TYR A 131 4.65 19.72 -30.23
N ARG A 132 3.74 20.35 -30.99
CA ARG A 132 2.63 21.17 -30.49
C ARG A 132 3.09 22.27 -29.52
N ILE A 133 4.28 22.79 -29.76
CA ILE A 133 4.84 23.90 -28.98
C ILE A 133 4.19 25.18 -29.50
N PRO A 134 3.54 26.00 -28.65
CA PRO A 134 3.01 27.29 -29.09
C PRO A 134 4.18 28.17 -29.53
N PHE A 135 4.17 28.67 -30.77
CA PHE A 135 5.12 29.70 -31.17
C PHE A 135 4.90 30.95 -30.32
N GLN A 136 5.90 31.30 -29.51
CA GLN A 136 5.94 32.53 -28.76
C GLN A 136 7.34 33.12 -28.94
N ASN A 137 7.40 34.32 -29.47
CA ASN A 137 8.62 35.13 -29.50
C ASN A 137 8.31 36.37 -28.66
N ASN A 138 8.54 36.25 -27.36
CA ASN A 138 8.24 37.32 -26.42
C ASN A 138 9.48 38.20 -26.29
N ASP A 139 9.32 39.52 -26.34
CA ASP A 139 10.43 40.43 -26.05
C ASP A 139 10.96 40.15 -24.63
N PRO A 140 12.27 39.90 -24.45
CA PRO A 140 12.80 39.55 -23.16
C PRO A 140 12.74 40.76 -22.22
N ALA A 141 12.01 40.63 -21.10
CA ALA A 141 12.05 41.63 -20.03
C ALA A 141 13.40 41.53 -19.28
N PRO A 142 14.24 42.58 -19.28
CA PRO A 142 15.53 42.54 -18.59
C PRO A 142 15.37 42.73 -17.06
N PRO A 143 16.24 42.11 -16.24
CA PRO A 143 17.30 41.17 -16.63
C PRO A 143 16.77 39.74 -16.83
N SER A 144 17.16 39.11 -17.94
CA SER A 144 16.89 37.71 -18.26
C SER A 144 18.21 36.98 -18.56
N SER A 145 18.30 35.72 -18.11
CA SER A 145 19.50 34.89 -18.28
C SER A 145 19.21 33.72 -19.20
N LEU A 146 20.12 33.43 -20.12
CA LEU A 146 20.07 32.23 -20.96
C LEU A 146 20.27 31.00 -20.08
N ILE A 147 19.38 30.01 -20.18
CA ILE A 147 19.46 28.76 -19.40
C ILE A 147 19.60 27.53 -20.30
N TYR A 148 19.18 27.64 -21.57
CA TYR A 148 19.20 26.54 -22.53
C TYR A 148 19.29 27.09 -23.95
N THR A 149 20.09 26.45 -24.81
CA THR A 149 20.16 26.73 -26.24
C THR A 149 20.05 25.43 -27.03
N ILE A 150 19.36 25.47 -28.16
CA ILE A 150 19.28 24.36 -29.11
C ILE A 150 19.69 24.87 -30.49
N PHE A 151 20.70 24.24 -31.08
CA PHE A 151 21.02 24.40 -32.50
C PHE A 151 20.40 23.29 -33.31
N MET A 152 19.95 23.64 -34.53
CA MET A 152 19.33 22.72 -35.47
C MET A 152 20.07 22.77 -36.81
N ASP A 153 20.29 21.63 -37.43
CA ASP A 153 20.79 21.53 -38.80
C ASP A 153 20.18 20.29 -39.49
N HIS A 154 20.06 20.34 -40.81
CA HIS A 154 19.67 19.18 -41.61
C HIS A 154 20.83 18.24 -41.93
N HIS A 155 22.06 18.70 -41.66
CA HIS A 155 23.28 17.95 -41.84
C HIS A 155 24.11 17.93 -40.54
N PRO A 156 24.66 16.78 -40.14
CA PRO A 156 25.29 16.65 -38.83
C PRO A 156 26.65 17.35 -38.73
N GLU A 157 27.35 17.62 -39.83
CA GLU A 157 28.78 17.96 -39.81
C GLU A 157 29.09 19.25 -39.04
N GLN A 158 28.22 20.26 -39.14
CA GLN A 158 28.41 21.52 -38.43
C GLN A 158 28.15 21.36 -36.93
N LEU A 159 27.05 20.70 -36.57
CA LEU A 159 26.71 20.42 -35.17
C LEU A 159 27.74 19.50 -34.52
N GLU A 160 28.24 18.50 -35.24
CA GLU A 160 29.28 17.59 -34.78
C GLU A 160 30.61 18.33 -34.55
N TYR A 161 30.97 19.27 -35.43
CA TYR A 161 32.13 20.15 -35.20
C TYR A 161 31.98 20.98 -33.92
N ILE A 162 30.80 21.59 -33.73
CA ILE A 162 30.50 22.40 -32.55
C ILE A 162 30.52 21.52 -31.29
N TYR A 163 29.87 20.36 -31.31
CA TYR A 163 29.87 19.39 -30.22
C TYR A 163 31.30 19.02 -29.81
N ASN A 164 32.13 18.60 -30.77
CA ASN A 164 33.53 18.23 -30.53
C ASN A 164 34.41 19.40 -30.03
N THR A 165 34.01 20.64 -30.33
CA THR A 165 34.68 21.84 -29.84
C THR A 165 34.27 22.16 -28.41
N LEU A 166 32.97 22.19 -28.14
CA LEU A 166 32.41 22.54 -26.83
C LEU A 166 32.71 21.47 -25.78
N GLN A 167 32.71 20.19 -26.15
CA GLN A 167 33.00 19.08 -25.23
C GLN A 167 34.40 19.20 -24.59
N LYS A 168 35.35 19.89 -25.25
CA LYS A 168 36.72 20.11 -24.74
C LYS A 168 36.83 21.24 -23.73
N THR A 169 35.81 22.08 -23.61
CA THR A 169 35.85 23.30 -22.78
C THR A 169 35.51 23.04 -21.32
N ASP A 170 34.83 21.92 -21.01
CA ASP A 170 34.23 21.66 -19.70
C ASP A 170 33.38 22.85 -19.20
N LEU A 171 32.66 23.53 -20.09
CA LEU A 171 31.78 24.65 -19.75
C LEU A 171 30.29 24.29 -19.84
N PHE A 172 29.96 23.26 -20.61
CA PHE A 172 28.59 22.92 -20.97
C PHE A 172 28.32 21.43 -20.85
N SER A 173 27.06 21.11 -20.56
CA SER A 173 26.47 19.82 -20.86
C SER A 173 25.87 19.87 -22.27
N LEU A 174 26.01 18.77 -23.02
CA LEU A 174 25.72 18.71 -24.44
C LEU A 174 24.95 17.43 -24.78
N ASP A 175 23.81 17.57 -25.44
CA ASP A 175 23.05 16.44 -26.00
C ASP A 175 22.99 16.59 -27.53
N PHE A 176 23.63 15.68 -28.26
CA PHE A 176 23.68 15.65 -29.73
C PHE A 176 22.98 14.42 -30.27
N TYR A 177 21.90 14.61 -31.04
CA TYR A 177 21.11 13.50 -31.56
C TYR A 177 20.37 13.85 -32.86
N LYS A 178 20.05 12.80 -33.64
CA LYS A 178 19.13 12.90 -34.78
C LYS A 178 17.70 12.82 -34.26
N ASP A 179 16.85 13.73 -34.68
CA ASP A 179 15.45 13.72 -34.29
C ASP A 179 14.72 12.50 -34.86
N THR A 180 13.90 11.86 -34.04
CA THR A 180 13.16 10.66 -34.41
C THR A 180 11.99 10.96 -35.36
N TYR A 181 11.44 12.17 -35.34
CA TYR A 181 10.18 12.53 -35.97
C TYR A 181 10.30 13.56 -37.11
N LEU A 182 11.37 14.35 -37.11
CA LEU A 182 11.75 15.28 -38.17
C LEU A 182 12.86 14.62 -39.01
N PRO A 183 12.52 14.05 -40.18
CA PRO A 183 13.51 13.37 -41.02
C PRO A 183 14.67 14.31 -41.36
N GLU A 184 15.89 13.77 -41.37
CA GLU A 184 17.10 14.53 -41.68
C GLU A 184 17.24 15.82 -40.86
N THR A 185 16.89 15.81 -39.57
CA THR A 185 17.09 16.93 -38.66
C THR A 185 17.91 16.48 -37.45
N TRP A 186 18.93 17.25 -37.12
CA TRP A 186 19.83 17.01 -36.00
C TRP A 186 19.73 18.16 -35.01
N PHE A 187 19.78 17.83 -33.73
CA PHE A 187 19.76 18.79 -32.63
C PHE A 187 21.05 18.71 -31.82
N LEU A 188 21.55 19.87 -31.42
CA LEU A 188 22.56 20.03 -30.39
C LEU A 188 21.98 20.90 -29.28
N GLU A 189 21.63 20.28 -28.16
CA GLU A 189 21.17 20.97 -26.96
C GLU A 189 22.38 21.32 -26.08
N ILE A 190 22.39 22.54 -25.56
CA ILE A 190 23.53 23.12 -24.83
C ILE A 190 22.99 23.84 -23.59
N TYR A 191 23.51 23.47 -22.44
CA TYR A 191 23.16 24.06 -21.15
C TYR A 191 24.38 24.10 -20.22
N ASP A 192 24.26 24.82 -19.12
CA ASP A 192 25.35 24.95 -18.16
C ASP A 192 25.74 23.58 -17.59
N LYS A 193 27.05 23.33 -17.41
CA LYS A 193 27.55 22.05 -16.90
C LYS A 193 27.05 21.67 -15.50
N HIS A 194 26.59 22.65 -14.72
CA HIS A 194 26.04 22.43 -13.39
C HIS A 194 24.55 22.08 -13.40
N ALA A 195 23.88 22.16 -14.55
CA ALA A 195 22.52 21.70 -14.70
C ALA A 195 22.49 20.18 -14.96
N SER A 196 21.83 19.46 -14.05
CA SER A 196 21.51 18.04 -14.18
C SER A 196 20.22 17.74 -13.41
N LYS A 197 19.53 16.65 -13.78
CA LYS A 197 18.34 16.18 -13.05
C LYS A 197 18.66 15.95 -11.56
N GLY A 198 19.83 15.36 -11.26
CA GLY A 198 20.31 15.14 -9.90
C GLY A 198 20.53 16.43 -9.10
N GLN A 199 21.24 17.41 -9.67
CA GLN A 199 21.51 18.68 -8.96
C GLN A 199 20.22 19.47 -8.71
N ALA A 200 19.28 19.43 -9.66
CA ALA A 200 17.95 20.00 -9.48
C ALA A 200 17.14 19.24 -8.42
N LEU A 201 17.21 17.91 -8.38
CA LEU A 201 16.55 17.10 -7.36
C LEU A 201 17.08 17.41 -5.96
N LYS A 202 18.40 17.55 -5.81
CA LYS A 202 19.02 17.96 -4.55
C LYS A 202 18.51 19.32 -4.07
N THR A 203 18.38 20.27 -5.00
CA THR A 203 17.81 21.59 -4.68
C THR A 203 16.34 21.47 -4.27
N LEU A 204 15.55 20.67 -4.99
CA LEU A 204 14.15 20.42 -4.66
C LEU A 204 13.99 19.74 -3.28
N LYS A 205 14.87 18.79 -2.96
CA LYS A 205 14.95 18.09 -1.68
C LYS A 205 15.13 19.07 -0.52
N GLU A 206 16.10 19.99 -0.65
CA GLU A 206 16.38 21.02 0.37
C GLU A 206 15.23 22.02 0.51
N LEU A 207 14.61 22.46 -0.59
CA LEU A 207 13.54 23.46 -0.56
C LEU A 207 12.26 22.95 0.12
N TYR A 208 11.96 21.66 -0.04
CA TYR A 208 10.70 21.06 0.42
C TYR A 208 10.87 20.07 1.59
N ASN A 209 12.11 19.86 2.06
CA ASN A 209 12.48 18.94 3.14
C ASN A 209 12.01 17.50 2.87
N PHE A 210 12.27 16.98 1.67
CA PHE A 210 12.04 15.57 1.36
C PHE A 210 13.22 14.72 1.90
N GLU A 211 12.94 13.54 2.45
CA GLU A 211 13.96 12.63 2.96
C GLU A 211 14.08 11.38 2.07
N ASN A 212 12.95 10.73 1.83
CA ASN A 212 12.82 9.54 1.00
C ASN A 212 12.42 9.94 -0.42
N ILE A 213 13.20 9.51 -1.41
CA ILE A 213 12.94 9.82 -2.81
C ILE A 213 12.90 8.52 -3.60
N THR A 214 11.75 8.24 -4.19
CA THR A 214 11.59 7.17 -5.17
C THR A 214 11.63 7.75 -6.57
N CYS A 215 12.60 7.37 -7.38
CA CYS A 215 12.72 7.83 -8.76
C CYS A 215 12.44 6.76 -9.81
N PHE A 216 12.00 7.18 -11.00
CA PHE A 216 11.75 6.30 -12.13
C PHE A 216 12.50 6.80 -13.38
N GLY A 217 13.14 5.89 -14.12
CA GLY A 217 13.89 6.27 -15.32
C GLY A 217 14.07 5.12 -16.32
N ASN A 218 14.55 5.47 -17.51
CA ASN A 218 14.83 4.52 -18.60
C ASN A 218 16.21 4.70 -19.26
N GLY A 219 16.83 5.87 -19.14
CA GLY A 219 18.02 6.27 -19.88
C GLY A 219 19.23 6.61 -18.99
N GLU A 220 20.37 6.84 -19.64
CA GLU A 220 21.63 7.18 -18.92
C GLU A 220 21.59 8.58 -18.32
N ASN A 221 20.80 9.48 -18.88
CA ASN A 221 20.53 10.81 -18.31
C ASN A 221 19.83 10.72 -16.93
N ASP A 222 19.17 9.61 -16.63
CA ASP A 222 18.54 9.35 -15.33
C ASP A 222 19.49 8.83 -14.27
N LEU A 223 20.75 8.48 -14.61
CA LEU A 223 21.74 8.05 -13.61
C LEU A 223 22.00 9.13 -12.56
N SER A 224 22.00 10.40 -12.97
CA SER A 224 22.11 11.53 -12.04
C SER A 224 20.89 11.68 -11.12
N LEU A 225 19.71 11.26 -11.60
CA LEU A 225 18.48 11.24 -10.79
C LEU A 225 18.54 10.09 -9.78
N PHE A 226 19.04 8.91 -10.20
CA PHE A 226 19.20 7.72 -9.36
C PHE A 226 20.22 7.97 -8.25
N SER A 227 21.35 8.63 -8.53
CA SER A 227 22.40 8.86 -7.53
C SER A 227 21.96 9.74 -6.35
N GLU A 228 20.91 10.54 -6.53
CA GLU A 228 20.37 11.45 -5.51
C GLU A 228 19.07 10.91 -4.87
N SER A 229 18.64 9.70 -5.24
CA SER A 229 17.39 9.08 -4.79
C SER A 229 17.62 7.93 -3.81
N THR A 230 16.68 7.68 -2.90
CA THR A 230 16.78 6.58 -1.92
C THR A 230 16.30 5.25 -2.48
N TRP A 231 15.37 5.28 -3.44
CA TRP A 231 14.83 4.10 -4.11
C TRP A 231 14.74 4.33 -5.62
N CYS A 232 15.31 3.44 -6.41
CA CYS A 232 15.45 3.63 -7.85
C CYS A 232 14.70 2.57 -8.64
N CYS A 233 13.71 2.96 -9.44
CA CYS A 233 12.92 2.07 -10.28
C CYS A 233 13.29 2.26 -11.76
N ALA A 234 13.78 1.20 -12.41
CA ALA A 234 13.91 1.18 -13.86
C ALA A 234 12.67 0.54 -14.50
N VAL A 235 12.13 1.17 -15.54
CA VAL A 235 11.06 0.53 -16.35
C VAL A 235 11.65 -0.61 -17.18
N ASP A 236 10.85 -1.61 -17.54
CA ASP A 236 11.39 -2.80 -18.21
C ASP A 236 11.96 -2.50 -19.62
N ASN A 237 11.54 -1.42 -20.27
CA ASN A 237 12.16 -0.94 -21.50
C ASN A 237 13.44 -0.10 -21.31
N ALA A 238 13.95 0.01 -20.08
CA ALA A 238 15.16 0.78 -19.76
C ALA A 238 16.45 0.15 -20.31
N LYS A 239 17.45 1.01 -20.58
CA LYS A 239 18.81 0.57 -20.92
C LYS A 239 19.41 -0.29 -19.79
N SER A 240 20.21 -1.30 -20.16
CA SER A 240 20.89 -2.16 -19.18
C SER A 240 21.76 -1.38 -18.21
N SER A 241 22.47 -0.34 -18.70
CA SER A 241 23.31 0.53 -17.87
C SER A 241 22.56 1.23 -16.74
N LEU A 242 21.28 1.56 -16.94
CA LEU A 242 20.44 2.11 -15.87
C LEU A 242 19.89 0.99 -14.98
N LYS A 243 19.42 -0.13 -15.55
CA LYS A 243 18.88 -1.27 -14.80
C LYS A 243 19.89 -1.82 -13.77
N ASP A 244 21.18 -1.80 -14.08
CA ASP A 244 22.25 -2.22 -13.17
C ASP A 244 22.35 -1.37 -11.88
N HIS A 245 21.79 -0.15 -11.91
CA HIS A 245 21.74 0.77 -10.78
C HIS A 245 20.34 0.84 -10.12
N ALA A 246 19.37 0.06 -10.61
CA ALA A 246 18.00 0.09 -10.11
C ALA A 246 17.83 -0.79 -8.86
N SER A 247 17.09 -0.27 -7.87
CA SER A 247 16.58 -1.03 -6.73
C SER A 247 15.47 -2.01 -7.17
N GLN A 248 14.71 -1.65 -8.21
CA GLN A 248 13.61 -2.44 -8.73
C GLN A 248 13.44 -2.26 -10.24
N ILE A 249 13.04 -3.33 -10.92
CA ILE A 249 12.52 -3.28 -12.28
C ILE A 249 10.99 -3.35 -12.21
N ILE A 250 10.31 -2.41 -12.85
CA ILE A 250 8.84 -2.33 -12.95
C ILE A 250 8.40 -2.54 -14.40
N PRO A 251 7.09 -2.79 -14.68
CA PRO A 251 6.60 -2.88 -16.05
C PRO A 251 7.00 -1.67 -16.92
N ASP A 252 7.06 -1.85 -18.23
CA ASP A 252 7.46 -0.80 -19.16
C ASP A 252 6.42 0.35 -19.27
N CYS A 253 6.79 1.36 -20.04
CA CYS A 253 5.94 2.53 -20.28
C CYS A 253 4.66 2.24 -21.08
N ASP A 254 4.61 1.18 -21.89
CA ASP A 254 3.41 0.77 -22.64
C ASP A 254 2.42 -0.01 -21.76
N HIS A 255 2.91 -0.57 -20.64
CA HIS A 255 2.12 -1.26 -19.62
C HIS A 255 1.88 -0.42 -18.35
N ASN A 256 1.96 0.92 -18.44
CA ASN A 256 1.65 1.86 -17.36
C ASN A 256 2.48 1.70 -16.07
N GLY A 257 3.68 1.13 -16.14
CA GLY A 257 4.41 0.67 -14.95
C GLY A 257 4.57 1.71 -13.84
N VAL A 258 4.93 2.96 -14.20
CA VAL A 258 5.06 4.05 -13.21
C VAL A 258 3.72 4.37 -12.55
N ALA A 259 2.66 4.58 -13.34
CA ALA A 259 1.36 4.98 -12.81
C ALA A 259 0.72 3.90 -11.94
N GLU A 260 0.86 2.62 -12.33
CA GLU A 260 0.41 1.49 -11.53
C GLU A 260 1.21 1.36 -10.24
N TYR A 261 2.54 1.52 -10.27
CA TYR A 261 3.36 1.51 -9.06
C TYR A 261 2.90 2.57 -8.06
N LEU A 262 2.75 3.82 -8.50
CA LEU A 262 2.30 4.91 -7.64
C LEU A 262 0.90 4.66 -7.08
N PHE A 263 0.01 4.09 -7.89
CA PHE A 263 -1.35 3.76 -7.46
C PHE A 263 -1.34 2.63 -6.42
N GLN A 264 -0.51 1.61 -6.60
CA GLN A 264 -0.35 0.53 -5.63
C GLN A 264 0.22 1.05 -4.31
N VAL A 265 1.26 1.90 -4.35
CA VAL A 265 1.77 2.58 -3.15
C VAL A 265 0.68 3.36 -2.44
N TYR A 266 -0.09 4.18 -3.17
CA TYR A 266 -1.18 4.95 -2.59
C TYR A 266 -2.28 4.06 -1.98
N LEU A 267 -2.68 2.99 -2.68
CA LEU A 267 -3.67 2.04 -2.18
C LEU A 267 -3.16 1.40 -0.91
N THR A 268 -1.93 0.89 -0.93
CA THR A 268 -1.26 0.29 0.21
C THR A 268 -1.21 1.22 1.43
N GLU A 269 -0.74 2.46 1.28
CA GLU A 269 -0.56 3.41 2.38
C GLU A 269 -1.89 3.90 2.98
N ASN A 270 -2.95 3.88 2.18
CA ASN A 270 -4.26 4.40 2.58
C ASN A 270 -5.32 3.32 2.79
N LEU A 271 -5.07 2.06 2.42
CA LEU A 271 -6.03 0.98 2.58
C LEU A 271 -6.39 0.84 4.05
N TRP A 272 -5.39 0.70 4.92
CA TRP A 272 -5.63 0.56 6.36
C TRP A 272 -6.34 1.78 6.94
N LYS A 273 -5.89 3.00 6.64
CA LYS A 273 -6.52 4.24 7.12
C LYS A 273 -7.98 4.38 6.65
N THR A 274 -8.26 3.97 5.42
CA THR A 274 -9.61 3.97 4.86
C THR A 274 -10.47 2.93 5.57
N LEU A 275 -9.95 1.71 5.74
CA LEU A 275 -10.64 0.61 6.42
C LEU A 275 -10.88 0.90 7.91
N GLN A 276 -9.98 1.60 8.60
CA GLN A 276 -10.16 2.04 9.99
C GLN A 276 -11.39 2.95 10.17
N SER A 277 -11.85 3.62 9.11
CA SER A 277 -13.08 4.43 9.14
C SER A 277 -14.36 3.65 8.80
N SER A 278 -14.22 2.40 8.35
CA SER A 278 -15.33 1.52 8.03
C SER A 278 -15.85 0.79 9.27
N PRO A 279 -17.09 0.27 9.24
CA PRO A 279 -17.61 -0.65 10.25
C PRO A 279 -16.63 -1.78 10.57
N SER A 280 -16.42 -2.09 11.84
CA SER A 280 -15.45 -3.08 12.29
C SER A 280 -16.05 -4.11 13.25
N ILE A 281 -15.33 -5.22 13.43
CA ILE A 281 -15.69 -6.27 14.37
C ILE A 281 -15.69 -5.75 15.84
N VAL A 282 -14.80 -4.81 16.18
CA VAL A 282 -14.78 -4.16 17.50
C VAL A 282 -16.02 -3.29 17.72
N GLN A 283 -16.46 -2.57 16.69
CA GLN A 283 -17.71 -1.79 16.76
C GLN A 283 -18.93 -2.68 16.87
N LEU A 284 -18.95 -3.86 16.22
CA LEU A 284 -20.01 -4.85 16.39
C LEU A 284 -20.12 -5.27 17.86
N THR A 285 -19.02 -5.75 18.46
CA THR A 285 -19.00 -6.16 19.87
C THR A 285 -19.36 -5.01 20.80
N SER A 286 -18.80 -3.81 20.59
CA SER A 286 -19.14 -2.63 21.39
C SER A 286 -20.64 -2.30 21.33
N THR A 287 -21.27 -2.52 20.17
CA THR A 287 -22.71 -2.32 19.98
C THR A 287 -23.53 -3.38 20.71
N LEU A 288 -23.12 -4.64 20.67
CA LEU A 288 -23.77 -5.73 21.40
C LEU A 288 -23.64 -5.56 22.92
N MET A 289 -22.44 -5.19 23.40
CA MET A 289 -22.22 -4.85 24.81
C MET A 289 -23.15 -3.73 25.28
N ALA A 290 -23.23 -2.63 24.52
CA ALA A 290 -24.10 -1.50 24.85
C ALA A 290 -25.59 -1.86 24.81
N TYR A 291 -26.00 -2.76 23.89
CA TYR A 291 -27.37 -3.28 23.83
C TYR A 291 -27.78 -3.96 25.13
N PHE A 292 -26.88 -4.74 25.72
CA PHE A 292 -27.09 -5.42 27.00
C PHE A 292 -26.66 -4.58 28.22
N SER A 293 -26.58 -3.25 28.06
CA SER A 293 -26.24 -2.30 29.13
C SER A 293 -24.86 -2.52 29.77
N LEU A 294 -23.96 -3.23 29.11
CA LEU A 294 -22.54 -3.24 29.45
C LEU A 294 -21.88 -1.95 28.93
N LYS A 295 -20.79 -1.55 29.58
CA LYS A 295 -20.02 -0.38 29.20
C LYS A 295 -18.78 -0.80 28.41
N PRO A 296 -18.78 -0.73 27.07
CA PRO A 296 -17.59 -1.04 26.29
C PRO A 296 -16.49 -0.01 26.53
N VAL A 297 -15.23 -0.45 26.38
CA VAL A 297 -14.06 0.44 26.42
C VAL A 297 -14.06 1.37 25.20
N ASN A 298 -14.38 0.83 24.02
CA ASN A 298 -14.51 1.60 22.79
C ASN A 298 -15.94 2.14 22.65
N SER A 299 -16.10 3.45 22.56
CA SER A 299 -17.42 4.11 22.46
C SER A 299 -17.87 4.34 21.01
N THR A 300 -17.32 3.57 20.08
CA THR A 300 -17.71 3.58 18.67
C THR A 300 -18.68 2.42 18.43
N PHE A 301 -19.82 2.73 17.82
CA PHE A 301 -20.91 1.78 17.61
C PHE A 301 -21.23 1.68 16.13
N LEU A 302 -21.83 0.57 15.72
CA LEU A 302 -22.43 0.44 14.40
C LEU A 302 -23.66 1.36 14.33
N PRO A 303 -23.65 2.40 13.48
CA PRO A 303 -24.81 3.29 13.32
C PRO A 303 -26.03 2.47 12.87
N ASP A 304 -27.20 2.77 13.42
CA ASP A 304 -28.51 2.22 13.01
C ASP A 304 -28.73 0.69 13.15
N PHE A 305 -27.74 -0.07 13.65
CA PHE A 305 -27.72 -1.54 13.71
C PHE A 305 -28.93 -2.16 14.44
N LEU A 306 -29.22 -1.73 15.67
CA LEU A 306 -30.32 -2.31 16.48
C LEU A 306 -31.68 -1.64 16.25
N LYS A 307 -31.71 -0.45 15.65
CA LYS A 307 -32.96 0.31 15.46
C LYS A 307 -33.73 -0.09 14.21
N THR A 308 -33.05 -0.69 13.24
CA THR A 308 -33.60 -0.99 11.91
C THR A 308 -33.95 -2.48 11.71
N HIS A 309 -33.47 -3.36 12.59
CA HIS A 309 -33.52 -4.82 12.45
C HIS A 309 -34.11 -5.53 13.66
N THR A 310 -34.88 -4.81 14.48
CA THR A 310 -35.81 -5.44 15.40
C THR A 310 -37.20 -5.02 14.94
N CYS A 311 -38.12 -5.97 14.80
CA CYS A 311 -39.54 -5.67 14.99
C CYS A 311 -39.67 -4.82 16.28
N HIS A 312 -40.67 -3.95 16.43
CA HIS A 312 -40.71 -2.93 17.50
C HIS A 312 -40.66 -3.42 18.98
N THR A 313 -40.32 -4.69 19.21
CA THR A 313 -40.03 -5.38 20.48
C THR A 313 -38.64 -6.03 20.44
N PRO A 314 -37.80 -5.90 21.48
CA PRO A 314 -36.53 -6.63 21.58
C PRO A 314 -36.77 -8.14 21.60
N HIS A 315 -35.91 -8.91 20.92
CA HIS A 315 -35.99 -10.37 20.90
C HIS A 315 -35.62 -10.94 22.26
N LYS A 316 -36.32 -12.00 22.67
CA LYS A 316 -36.01 -12.76 23.89
C LYS A 316 -34.62 -13.40 23.85
N ASN A 317 -34.15 -13.80 22.65
CA ASN A 317 -32.91 -14.54 22.47
C ASN A 317 -31.97 -13.86 21.47
N LEU A 318 -30.66 -13.89 21.74
CA LEU A 318 -29.61 -13.50 20.80
C LEU A 318 -28.59 -14.64 20.65
N ILE A 319 -28.33 -15.05 19.41
CA ILE A 319 -27.25 -15.99 19.07
C ILE A 319 -26.18 -15.22 18.29
N TYR A 320 -25.01 -15.09 18.89
CA TYR A 320 -23.83 -14.49 18.28
C TYR A 320 -22.91 -15.58 17.74
N ILE A 321 -22.68 -15.58 16.43
CA ILE A 321 -22.03 -16.67 15.70
C ILE A 321 -20.74 -16.16 15.08
N LEU A 322 -19.63 -16.82 15.39
CA LEU A 322 -18.33 -16.61 14.78
C LEU A 322 -17.96 -17.84 13.94
N ALA A 323 -17.78 -17.65 12.63
CA ALA A 323 -17.21 -18.65 11.74
C ALA A 323 -15.77 -18.30 11.38
N ASP A 324 -14.82 -19.06 11.93
CA ASP A 324 -13.38 -18.81 11.81
C ASP A 324 -12.93 -18.82 10.34
N GLY A 325 -12.26 -17.75 9.91
CA GLY A 325 -11.71 -17.62 8.57
C GLY A 325 -12.72 -17.35 7.43
N LEU A 326 -14.01 -17.11 7.73
CA LEU A 326 -15.02 -16.84 6.69
C LEU A 326 -14.97 -15.38 6.17
N GLY A 327 -13.96 -15.07 5.37
CA GLY A 327 -13.87 -13.77 4.68
C GLY A 327 -15.03 -13.51 3.70
N SER A 328 -15.37 -12.24 3.48
CA SER A 328 -16.46 -11.86 2.56
C SER A 328 -16.19 -12.26 1.10
N ASN A 329 -14.92 -12.33 0.71
CA ASN A 329 -14.50 -12.83 -0.60
C ASN A 329 -14.85 -14.31 -0.78
N ILE A 330 -14.77 -15.12 0.28
CA ILE A 330 -15.09 -16.55 0.28
C ILE A 330 -16.58 -16.76 0.00
N LEU A 331 -17.47 -16.00 0.64
CA LEU A 331 -18.91 -16.06 0.35
C LEU A 331 -19.21 -15.74 -1.12
N THR A 332 -18.63 -14.66 -1.64
CA THR A 332 -18.86 -14.20 -3.01
C THR A 332 -18.37 -15.22 -4.05
N LYS A 333 -17.31 -15.94 -3.72
CA LYS A 333 -16.68 -16.94 -4.58
C LYS A 333 -17.44 -18.27 -4.61
N HIS A 334 -17.94 -18.72 -3.46
CA HIS A 334 -18.49 -20.07 -3.32
C HIS A 334 -20.02 -20.13 -3.37
N LEU A 335 -20.72 -19.07 -2.97
CA LEU A 335 -22.17 -19.08 -2.85
C LEU A 335 -22.84 -18.18 -3.90
N PRO A 336 -23.95 -18.62 -4.52
CA PRO A 336 -24.70 -17.80 -5.45
C PRO A 336 -25.37 -16.62 -4.74
N LYS A 337 -25.72 -15.55 -5.47
CA LYS A 337 -26.34 -14.33 -4.89
C LYS A 337 -27.65 -14.57 -4.15
N ASN A 338 -28.37 -15.65 -4.47
CA ASN A 338 -29.63 -16.03 -3.84
C ASN A 338 -29.47 -17.07 -2.71
N SER A 339 -28.24 -17.35 -2.27
CA SER A 339 -27.97 -18.20 -1.10
C SER A 339 -28.46 -17.55 0.20
N PHE A 340 -28.60 -18.33 1.27
CA PHE A 340 -29.08 -17.85 2.56
C PHE A 340 -28.19 -16.74 3.11
N PHE A 341 -26.87 -16.92 3.10
CA PHE A 341 -25.92 -15.91 3.56
C PHE A 341 -25.94 -14.65 2.69
N ASN A 342 -25.91 -14.77 1.37
CA ASN A 342 -25.91 -13.60 0.49
C ASN A 342 -27.24 -12.82 0.55
N THR A 343 -28.37 -13.47 0.84
CA THR A 343 -29.67 -12.79 0.99
C THR A 343 -29.84 -12.09 2.35
N HIS A 344 -29.12 -12.54 3.38
CA HIS A 344 -29.14 -11.95 4.73
C HIS A 344 -27.90 -11.08 5.04
N PHE A 345 -26.98 -10.97 4.09
CA PHE A 345 -25.81 -10.11 4.17
C PHE A 345 -26.20 -8.64 4.35
N LYS A 346 -25.57 -7.97 5.32
CA LYS A 346 -25.85 -6.57 5.65
C LYS A 346 -24.75 -5.63 5.18
N THR A 347 -23.52 -5.92 5.57
CA THR A 347 -22.34 -5.13 5.22
C THR A 347 -21.07 -5.96 5.45
N ASN A 348 -19.96 -5.48 4.91
CA ASN A 348 -18.65 -5.90 5.37
C ASN A 348 -18.32 -5.21 6.70
N LEU A 349 -17.68 -5.95 7.59
CA LEU A 349 -16.92 -5.44 8.71
C LEU A 349 -15.43 -5.57 8.41
N VAL A 350 -14.64 -4.67 8.96
CA VAL A 350 -13.19 -4.74 8.97
C VAL A 350 -12.75 -5.46 10.25
N SER A 351 -11.94 -6.50 10.09
CA SER A 351 -11.25 -7.16 11.19
C SER A 351 -10.23 -6.23 11.85
N VAL A 352 -9.73 -6.61 13.01
CA VAL A 352 -8.56 -5.95 13.61
C VAL A 352 -7.29 -6.33 12.84
N PHE A 353 -6.22 -5.58 13.06
CA PHE A 353 -4.91 -5.92 12.49
C PHE A 353 -3.93 -6.38 13.58
N PRO A 354 -3.20 -7.48 13.35
CA PRO A 354 -3.31 -8.39 12.20
C PRO A 354 -4.61 -9.22 12.26
N PRO A 355 -5.24 -9.52 11.11
CA PRO A 355 -6.47 -10.31 11.04
C PRO A 355 -6.13 -11.79 11.28
N THR A 356 -6.13 -12.19 12.55
CA THR A 356 -5.75 -13.52 13.03
C THR A 356 -6.74 -13.98 14.08
N THR A 357 -6.94 -15.28 14.24
CA THR A 357 -7.83 -15.82 15.29
C THR A 357 -7.49 -15.26 16.66
N VAL A 358 -6.19 -15.19 17.04
CA VAL A 358 -5.79 -14.64 18.34
C VAL A 358 -6.24 -13.20 18.53
N SER A 359 -5.94 -12.33 17.57
CA SER A 359 -6.24 -10.90 17.66
C SER A 359 -7.73 -10.62 17.51
N ALA A 360 -8.38 -11.25 16.53
CA ALA A 360 -9.73 -10.94 16.12
C ALA A 360 -10.79 -11.66 16.95
N ALA A 361 -10.60 -12.92 17.35
CA ALA A 361 -11.52 -13.57 18.29
C ALA A 361 -11.49 -12.87 19.65
N THR A 362 -10.30 -12.51 20.17
CA THR A 362 -10.18 -11.70 21.39
C THR A 362 -10.90 -10.35 21.24
N ALA A 363 -10.81 -9.70 20.08
CA ALA A 363 -11.52 -8.46 19.82
C ALA A 363 -13.04 -8.63 19.85
N LEU A 364 -13.54 -9.78 19.39
CA LEU A 364 -14.96 -10.12 19.41
C LEU A 364 -15.50 -10.48 20.79
N GLU A 365 -14.66 -11.12 21.61
CA GLU A 365 -14.96 -11.50 23.00
C GLU A 365 -14.85 -10.34 23.99
N THR A 366 -14.01 -9.33 23.70
CA THR A 366 -13.72 -8.26 24.68
C THR A 366 -14.12 -6.87 24.22
N GLY A 367 -14.37 -6.69 22.92
CA GLY A 367 -14.56 -5.37 22.32
C GLY A 367 -13.30 -4.50 22.35
N LEU A 368 -12.11 -5.10 22.49
CA LEU A 368 -10.82 -4.42 22.52
C LEU A 368 -10.05 -4.62 21.22
N TYR A 369 -9.28 -3.60 20.83
CA TYR A 369 -8.29 -3.75 19.77
C TYR A 369 -7.04 -4.50 20.29
N PRO A 370 -6.23 -5.12 19.41
CA PRO A 370 -4.97 -5.79 19.80
C PRO A 370 -4.01 -4.91 20.61
N SER A 371 -3.95 -3.62 20.28
CA SER A 371 -3.20 -2.61 21.04
C SER A 371 -3.68 -2.42 22.47
N GLN A 372 -4.97 -2.63 22.74
CA GLN A 372 -5.59 -2.50 24.07
C GLN A 372 -5.49 -3.81 24.86
N SER A 373 -5.69 -4.96 24.19
CA SER A 373 -5.69 -6.29 24.84
C SER A 373 -4.29 -6.88 25.02
N GLY A 374 -3.33 -6.49 24.18
CA GLY A 374 -2.00 -7.12 24.10
C GLY A 374 -1.99 -8.48 23.39
N TYR A 375 -3.13 -8.98 22.91
CA TYR A 375 -3.22 -10.17 22.08
C TYR A 375 -2.93 -9.78 20.62
N LEU A 376 -1.68 -9.93 20.18
CA LEU A 376 -1.19 -9.39 18.90
C LEU A 376 -1.17 -10.39 17.74
N GLY A 377 -1.15 -11.69 18.00
CA GLY A 377 -1.05 -12.75 16.99
C GLY A 377 -0.74 -14.11 17.61
N TRP A 378 -0.65 -15.17 16.80
CA TRP A 378 -0.43 -16.55 17.26
C TRP A 378 0.80 -16.70 18.16
N SER A 379 1.91 -16.11 17.73
CA SER A 379 3.17 -16.09 18.47
C SER A 379 3.51 -14.65 18.88
N ILE A 380 3.81 -14.38 20.15
CA ILE A 380 4.24 -13.05 20.59
C ILE A 380 5.62 -13.11 21.23
N TYR A 381 6.46 -12.11 20.98
CA TYR A 381 7.69 -11.96 21.74
C TYR A 381 7.38 -11.59 23.18
N TRP A 382 7.87 -12.36 24.14
CA TRP A 382 7.67 -12.08 25.55
C TRP A 382 8.91 -11.39 26.16
N PRO A 383 8.83 -10.10 26.54
CA PRO A 383 10.01 -9.30 26.92
C PRO A 383 10.81 -9.88 28.09
N TYR A 384 10.12 -10.44 29.09
CA TYR A 384 10.77 -10.99 30.28
C TYR A 384 11.46 -12.33 30.05
N LEU A 385 11.00 -13.10 29.05
CA LEU A 385 11.63 -14.38 28.67
C LEU A 385 12.61 -14.21 27.50
N LYS A 386 12.55 -13.08 26.80
CA LYS A 386 13.36 -12.76 25.61
C LYS A 386 13.25 -13.80 24.49
N GLN A 387 12.06 -14.37 24.34
CA GLN A 387 11.74 -15.37 23.33
C GLN A 387 10.27 -15.29 22.96
N ASN A 388 9.90 -15.94 21.87
CA ASN A 388 8.52 -16.02 21.44
C ASN A 388 7.74 -17.05 22.26
N ILE A 389 6.45 -16.78 22.43
CA ILE A 389 5.49 -17.69 23.04
C ILE A 389 4.25 -17.80 22.15
N ALA A 390 3.77 -19.02 21.92
CA ALA A 390 2.47 -19.28 21.33
C ALA A 390 1.38 -18.98 22.38
N VAL A 391 0.50 -18.01 22.09
CA VAL A 391 -0.39 -17.37 23.07
C VAL A 391 -1.33 -18.37 23.74
N PHE A 392 -1.98 -19.24 22.96
CA PHE A 392 -2.97 -20.18 23.50
C PHE A 392 -2.34 -21.44 24.11
N THR A 393 -1.31 -22.00 23.49
CA THR A 393 -0.67 -23.25 23.94
C THR A 393 0.38 -23.04 25.03
N ASN A 394 0.83 -21.79 25.24
CA ASN A 394 1.90 -21.42 26.16
C ASN A 394 3.24 -22.11 25.87
N LEU A 395 3.53 -22.40 24.61
CA LEU A 395 4.77 -23.04 24.18
C LEU A 395 5.76 -22.02 23.60
N THR A 396 7.05 -22.23 23.81
CA THR A 396 8.12 -21.54 23.08
C THR A 396 8.24 -22.08 21.65
N ASP A 397 9.04 -21.43 20.81
CA ASP A 397 9.33 -21.90 19.45
C ASP A 397 9.94 -23.33 19.43
N ASP A 398 10.61 -23.74 20.50
CA ASP A 398 11.15 -25.09 20.68
C ASP A 398 10.10 -26.13 21.16
N GLY A 399 8.84 -25.72 21.31
CA GLY A 399 7.75 -26.59 21.78
C GLY A 399 7.77 -26.87 23.29
N ILE A 400 8.49 -26.06 24.08
CA ILE A 400 8.61 -26.23 25.53
C ILE A 400 7.64 -25.27 26.24
N PRO A 401 6.96 -25.67 27.33
CA PRO A 401 6.14 -24.73 28.10
C PRO A 401 6.91 -23.49 28.55
N ALA A 402 6.39 -22.30 28.25
CA ALA A 402 7.03 -21.02 28.58
C ALA A 402 7.02 -20.73 30.10
N SER A 403 5.99 -21.21 30.80
CA SER A 403 5.91 -21.24 32.26
C SER A 403 4.89 -22.28 32.74
N HIS A 404 4.76 -22.46 34.06
CA HIS A 404 3.76 -23.36 34.65
C HIS A 404 2.33 -22.93 34.31
N GLU A 405 2.01 -21.66 34.51
CA GLU A 405 0.74 -21.05 34.10
C GLU A 405 0.85 -20.46 32.69
N ASN A 406 -0.28 -20.27 32.00
CA ASN A 406 -0.30 -19.58 30.71
C ASN A 406 -0.04 -18.08 30.91
N ILE A 407 1.05 -17.60 30.30
CA ILE A 407 1.53 -16.22 30.46
C ILE A 407 0.51 -15.20 29.94
N ALA A 408 -0.04 -15.41 28.75
CA ALA A 408 -1.02 -14.51 28.18
C ALA A 408 -2.27 -14.43 29.08
N LYS A 409 -2.77 -15.56 29.57
CA LYS A 409 -3.90 -15.60 30.52
C LYS A 409 -3.59 -14.94 31.86
N GLN A 410 -2.34 -14.86 32.26
CA GLN A 410 -1.97 -14.21 33.52
C GLN A 410 -1.83 -12.69 33.40
N TYR A 411 -1.24 -12.22 32.29
CA TYR A 411 -0.79 -10.83 32.16
C TYR A 411 -1.60 -10.00 31.17
N LEU A 412 -2.27 -10.63 30.22
CA LEU A 412 -3.03 -9.97 29.15
C LEU A 412 -4.54 -10.18 29.31
N TYR A 413 -4.99 -10.91 30.33
CA TYR A 413 -6.37 -11.32 30.44
C TYR A 413 -7.36 -10.15 30.53
N HIS A 414 -8.39 -10.25 29.71
CA HIS A 414 -9.57 -9.41 29.75
C HIS A 414 -10.82 -10.30 29.88
N PRO A 415 -11.83 -9.88 30.66
CA PRO A 415 -13.08 -10.61 30.74
C PRO A 415 -13.82 -10.58 29.40
N ASP A 416 -14.37 -11.73 29.01
CA ASP A 416 -15.30 -11.82 27.89
C ASP A 416 -16.66 -11.21 28.28
N TRP A 417 -17.24 -10.41 27.39
CA TRP A 417 -18.50 -9.70 27.62
C TRP A 417 -19.69 -10.64 27.86
N ILE A 418 -19.68 -11.84 27.28
CA ILE A 418 -20.74 -12.83 27.52
C ILE A 418 -20.62 -13.41 28.92
N ASN A 419 -19.40 -13.69 29.36
CA ASN A 419 -19.15 -14.07 30.74
C ASN A 419 -19.48 -12.95 31.75
N GLU A 420 -19.27 -11.67 31.41
CA GLU A 420 -19.70 -10.55 32.27
C GLU A 420 -21.22 -10.53 32.50
N LEU A 421 -22.01 -10.95 31.51
CA LEU A 421 -23.46 -11.04 31.58
C LEU A 421 -23.96 -12.15 32.50
N ASN A 422 -23.13 -13.12 32.89
CA ASN A 422 -23.52 -14.12 33.90
C ASN A 422 -23.87 -13.51 35.26
N ASN A 423 -23.46 -12.26 35.52
CA ASN A 423 -23.86 -11.51 36.71
C ASN A 423 -25.23 -10.80 36.55
N SER A 424 -25.91 -11.00 35.42
CA SER A 424 -27.24 -10.43 35.11
C SER A 424 -28.35 -11.50 35.20
N ASN A 425 -29.61 -11.10 35.00
CA ASN A 425 -30.76 -12.02 34.94
C ASN A 425 -30.89 -12.72 33.55
N ILE A 426 -29.84 -12.71 32.73
CA ILE A 426 -29.81 -13.27 31.38
C ILE A 426 -29.05 -14.60 31.43
N ASN A 427 -29.62 -15.64 30.82
CA ASN A 427 -28.97 -16.93 30.71
C ASN A 427 -27.92 -16.89 29.59
N THR A 428 -26.68 -17.31 29.85
CA THR A 428 -25.65 -17.39 28.80
C THR A 428 -25.10 -18.79 28.62
N ILE A 429 -24.67 -19.11 27.41
CA ILE A 429 -23.90 -20.32 27.10
C ILE A 429 -22.96 -20.07 25.92
N GLU A 430 -21.81 -20.73 25.96
CA GLU A 430 -20.87 -20.80 24.85
C GLU A 430 -20.83 -22.22 24.29
N ILE A 431 -20.82 -22.34 22.96
CA ILE A 431 -20.79 -23.62 22.25
C ILE A 431 -19.77 -23.54 21.13
N ASP A 432 -18.80 -24.45 21.17
CA ASP A 432 -17.89 -24.72 20.07
C ASP A 432 -18.40 -25.91 19.25
N ILE A 433 -18.45 -25.75 17.92
CA ILE A 433 -18.71 -26.85 17.00
C ILE A 433 -17.49 -27.02 16.11
N SER A 434 -16.88 -28.22 16.19
CA SER A 434 -15.71 -28.57 15.42
C SER A 434 -16.03 -29.50 14.23
N TYR A 435 -15.35 -29.29 13.11
CA TYR A 435 -15.38 -30.16 11.92
C TYR A 435 -15.00 -31.62 12.23
N PRO A 436 -15.57 -32.64 11.54
CA PRO A 436 -16.51 -32.55 10.42
C PRO A 436 -17.97 -32.28 10.81
N PHE A 437 -18.64 -31.37 10.09
CA PHE A 437 -20.09 -31.18 10.17
C PHE A 437 -20.81 -32.36 9.54
N THR A 438 -21.06 -33.41 10.32
CA THR A 438 -21.96 -34.49 9.92
C THR A 438 -23.41 -34.08 10.16
N ASP A 439 -24.36 -34.68 9.43
CA ASP A 439 -25.79 -34.45 9.66
C ASP A 439 -26.18 -34.71 11.13
N ASP A 440 -25.58 -35.72 11.77
CA ASP A 440 -25.79 -36.03 13.19
C ASP A 440 -25.25 -34.94 14.13
N LEU A 441 -24.06 -34.40 13.85
CA LEU A 441 -23.46 -33.33 14.65
C LEU A 441 -24.29 -32.04 14.54
N ILE A 442 -24.70 -31.69 13.32
CA ILE A 442 -25.58 -30.54 13.07
C ILE A 442 -26.88 -30.73 13.85
N ALA A 443 -27.55 -31.88 13.72
CA ALA A 443 -28.81 -32.15 14.40
C ALA A 443 -28.69 -32.06 15.93
N GLN A 444 -27.64 -32.65 16.53
CA GLN A 444 -27.40 -32.57 17.98
C GLN A 444 -27.12 -31.14 18.44
N SER A 445 -26.36 -30.38 17.66
CA SER A 445 -26.03 -28.98 17.97
C SER A 445 -27.27 -28.10 17.90
N VAL A 446 -28.08 -28.25 16.85
CA VAL A 446 -29.37 -27.58 16.70
C VAL A 446 -30.30 -27.90 17.86
N GLU A 447 -30.43 -29.18 18.24
CA GLU A 447 -31.26 -29.60 19.38
C GLU A 447 -30.79 -28.92 20.68
N LYS A 448 -29.48 -28.94 20.97
CA LYS A 448 -28.90 -28.32 22.16
C LYS A 448 -29.17 -26.81 22.20
N ILE A 449 -28.95 -26.11 21.10
CA ILE A 449 -29.18 -24.67 20.97
C ILE A 449 -30.66 -24.33 21.15
N CYS A 450 -31.54 -25.04 20.44
CA CYS A 450 -32.99 -24.80 20.53
C CYS A 450 -33.55 -25.09 21.93
N LYS A 451 -33.02 -26.12 22.61
CA LYS A 451 -33.41 -26.43 23.98
C LYS A 451 -33.05 -25.30 24.95
N PHE A 452 -31.91 -24.65 24.75
CA PHE A 452 -31.48 -23.50 25.55
C PHE A 452 -32.36 -22.28 25.28
N THR A 453 -32.50 -21.86 24.02
CA THR A 453 -33.27 -20.66 23.64
C THR A 453 -34.78 -20.77 23.91
N ASN A 454 -35.33 -21.98 23.87
CA ASN A 454 -36.75 -22.21 24.18
C ASN A 454 -37.04 -22.33 25.68
N SER A 455 -36.02 -22.30 26.55
CA SER A 455 -36.22 -22.30 28.00
C SER A 455 -36.74 -20.94 28.51
N PRO A 456 -37.24 -20.82 29.76
CA PRO A 456 -37.72 -19.55 30.29
C PRO A 456 -36.59 -18.55 30.57
N GLY A 457 -36.82 -17.25 30.29
CA GLY A 457 -35.82 -16.18 30.50
C GLY A 457 -35.29 -15.60 29.19
N GLU A 458 -34.43 -14.59 29.27
CA GLU A 458 -33.69 -14.07 28.11
C GLU A 458 -32.40 -14.87 27.93
N HIS A 459 -31.98 -15.11 26.69
CA HIS A 459 -30.83 -15.96 26.38
C HIS A 459 -29.83 -15.28 25.46
N ILE A 460 -28.55 -15.42 25.78
CA ILE A 460 -27.44 -15.05 24.89
C ILE A 460 -26.58 -16.28 24.68
N LEU A 461 -26.29 -16.61 23.42
CA LEU A 461 -25.45 -17.74 23.06
C LEU A 461 -24.29 -17.27 22.19
N TYR A 462 -23.07 -17.66 22.56
CA TYR A 462 -21.92 -17.60 21.67
C TYR A 462 -21.75 -18.93 20.95
N LEU A 463 -21.71 -18.90 19.62
CA LEU A 463 -21.52 -20.08 18.78
C LEU A 463 -20.23 -19.90 17.96
N TYR A 464 -19.19 -20.63 18.31
CA TYR A 464 -17.95 -20.66 17.55
C TYR A 464 -17.92 -21.87 16.62
N LEU A 465 -17.64 -21.61 15.34
CA LEU A 465 -17.44 -22.60 14.30
C LEU A 465 -15.98 -22.51 13.84
N ASN A 466 -15.22 -23.59 14.01
CA ASN A 466 -13.78 -23.62 13.67
C ASN A 466 -13.49 -23.74 12.15
N GLU A 467 -14.48 -23.48 11.32
CA GLU A 467 -14.43 -23.63 9.87
C GLU A 467 -15.14 -22.42 9.24
N PRO A 468 -14.73 -21.99 8.03
CA PRO A 468 -13.90 -22.69 7.04
C PRO A 468 -12.38 -22.60 7.20
N ASP A 469 -11.85 -21.95 8.24
CA ASP A 469 -10.41 -21.72 8.46
C ASP A 469 -9.52 -22.95 8.14
N HIS A 470 -9.75 -24.06 8.85
CA HIS A 470 -8.91 -25.25 8.71
C HIS A 470 -8.97 -25.85 7.28
N THR A 471 -10.16 -25.86 6.65
CA THR A 471 -10.30 -26.31 5.26
C THR A 471 -9.60 -25.36 4.29
N LEU A 472 -9.69 -24.05 4.49
CA LEU A 472 -9.05 -23.03 3.66
C LEU A 472 -7.52 -23.16 3.73
N HIS A 473 -6.96 -23.26 4.93
CA HIS A 473 -5.52 -23.48 5.11
C HIS A 473 -5.02 -24.67 4.30
N LYS A 474 -5.73 -25.80 4.37
CA LYS A 474 -5.28 -27.06 3.76
C LYS A 474 -5.54 -27.16 2.25
N LYS A 475 -6.62 -26.55 1.76
CA LYS A 475 -7.13 -26.79 0.40
C LYS A 475 -7.18 -25.56 -0.49
N GLY A 476 -6.96 -24.38 0.07
CA GLY A 476 -6.98 -23.12 -0.65
C GLY A 476 -8.37 -22.52 -0.80
N THR A 477 -8.39 -21.23 -1.13
CA THR A 477 -9.59 -20.38 -1.18
C THR A 477 -10.54 -20.70 -2.33
N GLN A 478 -10.20 -21.65 -3.20
CA GLN A 478 -10.99 -22.02 -4.39
C GLN A 478 -11.54 -23.44 -4.31
N SER A 479 -11.25 -24.17 -3.22
CA SER A 479 -11.59 -25.59 -3.14
C SER A 479 -13.11 -25.82 -3.13
N PRO A 480 -13.65 -26.75 -3.94
CA PRO A 480 -15.04 -27.18 -3.86
C PRO A 480 -15.45 -27.70 -2.47
N ASP A 481 -14.50 -28.18 -1.68
CA ASP A 481 -14.77 -28.62 -0.31
C ASP A 481 -15.23 -27.46 0.58
N VAL A 482 -14.71 -26.24 0.34
CA VAL A 482 -15.19 -25.02 1.00
C VAL A 482 -16.64 -24.75 0.59
N THR A 483 -17.00 -24.92 -0.69
CA THR A 483 -18.40 -24.76 -1.12
C THR A 483 -19.34 -25.72 -0.38
N SER A 484 -18.97 -27.00 -0.29
CA SER A 484 -19.77 -28.01 0.43
C SER A 484 -19.94 -27.65 1.90
N LEU A 485 -18.84 -27.25 2.55
CA LEU A 485 -18.83 -26.82 3.94
C LEU A 485 -19.77 -25.63 4.18
N LEU A 486 -19.71 -24.59 3.35
CA LEU A 486 -20.57 -23.42 3.49
C LEU A 486 -22.05 -23.78 3.33
N ILE A 487 -22.38 -24.70 2.42
CA ILE A 487 -23.75 -25.21 2.25
C ILE A 487 -24.22 -25.90 3.53
N ASP A 488 -23.36 -26.66 4.21
CA ASP A 488 -23.72 -27.35 5.46
C ASP A 488 -23.91 -26.36 6.62
N ILE A 489 -23.07 -25.30 6.68
CA ILE A 489 -23.29 -24.20 7.63
C ILE A 489 -24.61 -23.48 7.33
N GLU A 490 -24.91 -23.16 6.05
CA GLU A 490 -26.21 -22.55 5.68
C GLU A 490 -27.40 -23.43 6.08
N LYS A 491 -27.31 -24.75 5.93
CA LYS A 491 -28.35 -25.69 6.39
C LYS A 491 -28.55 -25.60 7.89
N MET A 492 -27.47 -25.58 8.68
CA MET A 492 -27.55 -25.43 10.14
C MET A 492 -28.21 -24.11 10.53
N MET A 493 -27.82 -23.00 9.88
CA MET A 493 -28.41 -21.68 10.14
C MET A 493 -29.90 -21.64 9.82
N LEU A 494 -30.31 -22.23 8.69
CA LEU A 494 -31.71 -22.33 8.30
C LEU A 494 -32.54 -23.23 9.23
N GLN A 495 -31.94 -24.28 9.80
CA GLN A 495 -32.61 -25.11 10.80
C GLN A 495 -32.78 -24.35 12.12
N LEU A 496 -31.75 -23.63 12.57
CA LEU A 496 -31.82 -22.80 13.77
C LEU A 496 -32.88 -21.70 13.63
N SER A 497 -32.94 -21.01 12.49
CA SER A 497 -33.94 -19.95 12.25
C SER A 497 -35.38 -20.49 12.29
N LYS A 498 -35.61 -21.77 11.98
CA LYS A 498 -36.94 -22.39 12.03
C LYS A 498 -37.31 -22.93 13.41
N MET A 499 -36.33 -23.33 14.21
CA MET A 499 -36.55 -24.10 15.44
C MET A 499 -36.37 -23.28 16.72
N CYS A 500 -35.60 -22.20 16.68
CA CYS A 500 -35.47 -21.26 17.80
C CYS A 500 -36.62 -20.24 17.74
N ALA A 501 -37.38 -20.09 18.82
CA ALA A 501 -38.42 -19.06 18.89
C ALA A 501 -37.84 -17.70 19.31
N ASP A 502 -38.35 -16.61 18.72
CA ASP A 502 -38.03 -15.21 19.09
C ASP A 502 -36.52 -14.95 19.27
N THR A 503 -35.76 -15.24 18.20
CA THR A 503 -34.29 -15.23 18.23
C THR A 503 -33.72 -14.35 17.14
N LEU A 504 -32.82 -13.44 17.54
CA LEU A 504 -31.96 -12.69 16.63
C LEU A 504 -30.63 -13.43 16.43
N PHE A 505 -30.23 -13.62 15.18
CA PHE A 505 -28.96 -14.22 14.82
C PHE A 505 -28.02 -13.15 14.26
N VAL A 506 -26.84 -13.03 14.88
CA VAL A 506 -25.77 -12.14 14.43
C VAL A 506 -24.60 -13.03 14.03
N PHE A 507 -24.35 -13.15 12.72
CA PHE A 507 -23.32 -14.03 12.18
C PHE A 507 -22.20 -13.19 11.58
N THR A 508 -20.96 -13.52 11.94
CA THR A 508 -19.76 -12.89 11.37
C THR A 508 -18.56 -13.84 11.36
N ALA A 509 -17.40 -13.31 10.99
CA ALA A 509 -16.12 -13.99 11.02
C ALA A 509 -15.07 -13.10 11.71
N ASP A 510 -13.93 -13.67 12.02
CA ASP A 510 -12.79 -13.02 12.63
C ASP A 510 -11.82 -12.49 11.58
N HIS A 511 -11.56 -13.25 10.51
CA HIS A 511 -10.75 -12.84 9.36
C HIS A 511 -11.16 -13.53 8.06
N GLY A 512 -10.55 -13.09 6.96
CA GLY A 512 -10.61 -13.75 5.66
C GLY A 512 -9.31 -14.45 5.29
N PHE A 513 -9.13 -14.76 4.01
CA PHE A 513 -8.07 -15.63 3.51
C PHE A 513 -7.60 -15.25 2.11
N ILE A 514 -6.33 -15.57 1.83
CA ILE A 514 -5.72 -15.49 0.50
C ILE A 514 -4.88 -16.75 0.21
N ASP A 515 -4.91 -17.22 -1.04
CA ASP A 515 -3.97 -18.26 -1.50
C ASP A 515 -2.55 -17.68 -1.57
N VAL A 516 -1.56 -18.42 -1.08
CA VAL A 516 -0.20 -17.88 -0.90
C VAL A 516 0.73 -18.14 -2.09
N ASP A 517 1.66 -17.21 -2.32
CA ASP A 517 2.90 -17.42 -3.09
C ASP A 517 4.04 -17.64 -2.07
N PRO A 518 4.43 -18.90 -1.78
CA PRO A 518 5.22 -19.20 -0.59
C PRO A 518 6.73 -18.98 -0.79
N LEU A 519 7.36 -18.35 0.19
CA LEU A 519 8.80 -18.36 0.45
C LEU A 519 9.08 -18.95 1.82
N CYS A 520 10.26 -19.54 2.02
CA CYS A 520 10.71 -20.03 3.33
C CYS A 520 11.90 -19.21 3.81
N LEU A 521 11.85 -18.71 5.05
CA LEU A 521 12.93 -17.95 5.66
C LEU A 521 14.21 -18.79 5.85
N GLU A 522 14.07 -20.10 6.10
CA GLU A 522 15.21 -21.04 6.19
C GLU A 522 16.04 -21.14 4.91
N ASP A 523 15.45 -20.79 3.76
CA ASP A 523 16.16 -20.77 2.47
C ASP A 523 17.09 -19.54 2.35
N TYR A 524 17.04 -18.60 3.31
CA TYR A 524 17.82 -17.36 3.34
C TYR A 524 18.63 -17.21 4.65
N PRO A 525 19.66 -18.03 4.87
CA PRO A 525 20.46 -18.02 6.11
C PRO A 525 21.13 -16.66 6.36
N GLU A 526 21.48 -15.91 5.31
CA GLU A 526 22.00 -14.55 5.43
C GLU A 526 21.02 -13.58 6.12
N LEU A 527 19.71 -13.75 5.90
CA LEU A 527 18.67 -12.94 6.51
C LEU A 527 18.41 -13.40 7.95
N MET A 528 18.30 -14.71 8.16
CA MET A 528 18.14 -15.29 9.51
C MET A 528 19.28 -14.89 10.46
N ASN A 529 20.52 -14.89 9.96
CA ASN A 529 21.68 -14.50 10.76
C ASN A 529 21.64 -13.04 11.23
N MET A 530 20.82 -12.19 10.61
CA MET A 530 20.63 -10.79 11.03
C MET A 530 19.61 -10.64 12.16
N LEU A 531 18.80 -11.66 12.45
CA LEU A 531 17.76 -11.60 13.48
C LEU A 531 18.32 -11.93 14.87
N GLN A 532 17.81 -11.26 15.90
CA GLN A 532 18.13 -11.55 17.31
C GLN A 532 17.38 -12.77 17.83
N VAL A 533 16.11 -12.88 17.43
CA VAL A 533 15.19 -13.98 17.73
C VAL A 533 14.40 -14.32 16.47
N PRO A 534 13.83 -15.54 16.35
CA PRO A 534 12.93 -15.86 15.24
C PRO A 534 11.78 -14.84 15.12
N PRO A 535 11.26 -14.58 13.90
CA PRO A 535 10.12 -13.69 13.74
C PRO A 535 8.92 -14.13 14.58
N SER A 536 8.22 -13.17 15.18
CA SER A 536 6.96 -13.42 15.90
C SER A 536 5.76 -12.91 15.11
N LEU A 537 4.56 -13.09 15.68
CA LEU A 537 3.23 -12.82 15.15
C LEU A 537 2.80 -13.84 14.09
N GLU A 538 2.88 -13.48 12.82
CA GLU A 538 2.40 -14.29 11.70
C GLU A 538 3.34 -14.20 10.49
N PRO A 539 3.35 -15.20 9.58
CA PRO A 539 4.13 -15.15 8.33
C PRO A 539 3.82 -13.92 7.45
N ARG A 540 2.59 -13.40 7.52
CA ARG A 540 2.14 -12.25 6.72
C ARG A 540 2.19 -10.91 7.46
N ALA A 541 2.48 -10.92 8.76
CA ALA A 541 2.73 -9.73 9.58
C ALA A 541 3.83 -10.06 10.59
N MET A 542 5.09 -10.11 10.13
CA MET A 542 6.21 -10.58 10.94
C MET A 542 6.78 -9.46 11.80
N ASN A 543 6.85 -9.71 13.11
CA ASN A 543 7.57 -8.85 14.04
C ASN A 543 9.04 -9.27 14.12
N LEU A 544 9.95 -8.34 13.84
CA LEU A 544 11.35 -8.63 13.54
C LEU A 544 12.28 -7.86 14.49
N PHE A 545 13.12 -8.60 15.22
CA PHE A 545 14.19 -8.04 16.05
C PHE A 545 15.52 -8.21 15.31
N ILE A 546 16.17 -7.11 14.96
CA ILE A 546 17.37 -7.08 14.12
C ILE A 546 18.59 -6.84 15.01
N LYS A 547 19.69 -7.56 14.78
CA LYS A 547 20.94 -7.28 15.50
C LYS A 547 21.43 -5.87 15.12
N PRO A 548 21.87 -5.04 16.09
CA PRO A 548 22.15 -3.62 15.84
C PRO A 548 23.10 -3.35 14.68
N GLU A 549 24.10 -4.22 14.47
CA GLU A 549 25.08 -4.12 13.38
C GLU A 549 24.51 -4.35 11.98
N TYR A 550 23.27 -4.84 11.85
CA TYR A 550 22.63 -5.17 10.57
C TYR A 550 21.41 -4.30 10.23
N LEU A 551 21.04 -3.30 11.04
CA LEU A 551 19.84 -2.48 10.82
C LEU A 551 19.75 -1.91 9.40
N GLU A 552 20.81 -1.27 8.90
CA GLU A 552 20.83 -0.71 7.54
C GLU A 552 20.81 -1.79 6.45
N LYS A 553 21.56 -2.87 6.64
CA LYS A 553 21.71 -3.95 5.64
C LYS A 553 20.47 -4.82 5.53
N PHE A 554 19.75 -5.00 6.65
CA PHE A 554 18.57 -5.87 6.74
C PHE A 554 17.49 -5.41 5.77
N CYS A 555 17.12 -4.12 5.79
CA CYS A 555 16.05 -3.58 4.96
C CYS A 555 16.30 -3.83 3.47
N SER A 556 17.51 -3.53 2.98
CA SER A 556 17.86 -3.75 1.57
C SER A 556 17.79 -5.21 1.16
N LEU A 557 18.29 -6.12 2.00
CA LEU A 557 18.25 -7.55 1.71
C LEU A 557 16.83 -8.12 1.79
N PHE A 558 16.07 -7.74 2.82
CA PHE A 558 14.69 -8.16 3.02
C PHE A 558 13.80 -7.76 1.85
N HIS A 559 13.90 -6.50 1.40
CA HIS A 559 13.20 -5.99 0.22
C HIS A 559 13.59 -6.72 -1.06
N LYS A 560 14.88 -7.04 -1.23
CA LYS A 560 15.35 -7.83 -2.37
C LYS A 560 14.74 -9.23 -2.39
N ILE A 561 14.71 -9.93 -1.25
CA ILE A 561 14.15 -11.29 -1.12
C ILE A 561 12.64 -11.28 -1.34
N THR A 562 11.94 -10.34 -0.71
CA THR A 562 10.47 -10.23 -0.76
C THR A 562 9.97 -9.44 -1.96
N LYS A 563 10.85 -9.01 -2.88
CA LYS A 563 10.49 -8.22 -4.08
C LYS A 563 9.64 -6.98 -3.77
N ASN A 564 9.85 -6.36 -2.62
CA ASN A 564 9.09 -5.20 -2.11
C ASN A 564 7.59 -5.42 -1.94
N THR A 565 7.14 -6.67 -1.76
CA THR A 565 5.71 -6.96 -1.52
C THR A 565 5.31 -6.85 -0.06
N TYR A 566 6.30 -6.73 0.82
CA TYR A 566 6.13 -6.44 2.24
C TYR A 566 6.46 -4.98 2.48
N HIS A 567 5.64 -4.31 3.28
CA HIS A 567 5.98 -3.01 3.84
C HIS A 567 6.66 -3.21 5.19
N LEU A 568 7.85 -2.63 5.38
CA LEU A 568 8.59 -2.64 6.64
C LEU A 568 8.26 -1.40 7.47
N TYR A 569 7.31 -1.51 8.38
CA TYR A 569 7.05 -0.44 9.35
C TYR A 569 8.08 -0.50 10.48
N SER A 570 8.79 0.58 10.76
CA SER A 570 9.57 0.70 11.99
C SER A 570 8.66 0.66 13.22
N LYS A 571 9.19 0.26 14.38
CA LYS A 571 8.48 0.32 15.66
C LYS A 571 7.76 1.66 15.89
N GLN A 572 8.42 2.77 15.57
CA GLN A 572 7.87 4.10 15.76
C GLN A 572 6.67 4.35 14.82
N GLU A 573 6.75 3.90 13.57
CA GLU A 573 5.63 4.00 12.63
C GLU A 573 4.45 3.12 13.04
N VAL A 574 4.70 1.90 13.52
CA VAL A 574 3.65 1.01 14.06
C VAL A 574 2.86 1.72 15.17
N LEU A 575 3.56 2.33 16.13
CA LEU A 575 2.94 3.04 17.25
C LEU A 575 2.26 4.35 16.80
N LYS A 576 2.92 5.15 15.96
CA LYS A 576 2.40 6.43 15.44
C LYS A 576 1.13 6.22 14.59
N ASN A 577 1.11 5.17 13.78
CA ASN A 577 -0.01 4.87 12.88
C ASN A 577 -1.10 4.03 13.54
N ALA A 578 -0.93 3.65 14.82
CA ALA A 578 -1.89 2.84 15.57
C ALA A 578 -2.30 1.57 14.80
N LEU A 579 -1.31 0.84 14.24
CA LEU A 579 -1.58 -0.32 13.38
C LEU A 579 -2.37 -1.42 14.11
N PHE A 580 -2.02 -1.68 15.38
CA PHE A 580 -2.74 -2.62 16.24
C PHE A 580 -4.02 -2.02 16.86
N GLY A 581 -4.45 -0.84 16.42
CA GLY A 581 -5.62 -0.13 16.91
C GLY A 581 -5.31 1.06 17.83
N PRO A 582 -6.36 1.81 18.23
CA PRO A 582 -6.25 3.06 18.96
C PRO A 582 -5.88 2.89 20.45
N PRO A 583 -5.42 3.97 21.10
CA PRO A 583 -5.23 3.98 22.55
C PRO A 583 -6.55 3.73 23.33
N PRO A 584 -6.48 3.37 24.63
CA PRO A 584 -5.27 3.20 25.44
C PRO A 584 -4.45 1.98 25.04
N VAL A 585 -3.12 2.11 24.99
CA VAL A 585 -2.24 0.98 24.63
C VAL A 585 -1.90 0.15 25.86
N HIS A 586 -1.86 -1.17 25.71
CA HIS A 586 -1.43 -2.11 26.73
C HIS A 586 0.02 -1.80 27.13
N PRO A 587 0.38 -1.78 28.44
CA PRO A 587 1.71 -1.36 28.90
C PRO A 587 2.88 -2.15 28.28
N LEU A 588 2.66 -3.42 27.94
CA LEU A 588 3.69 -4.28 27.33
C LEU A 588 3.79 -4.17 25.80
N LEU A 589 2.88 -3.46 25.12
CA LEU A 589 2.82 -3.43 23.66
C LEU A 589 4.16 -3.02 23.04
N GLU A 590 4.73 -1.90 23.50
CA GLU A 590 5.99 -1.37 22.96
C GLU A 590 7.17 -2.31 23.20
N GLU A 591 7.18 -3.06 24.32
CA GLU A 591 8.22 -4.02 24.64
C GLU A 591 8.11 -5.31 23.82
N MET A 592 6.89 -5.68 23.40
CA MET A 592 6.63 -6.85 22.55
C MET A 592 6.99 -6.62 21.07
N LEU A 593 7.11 -5.36 20.64
CA LEU A 593 7.45 -5.01 19.26
C LEU A 593 8.96 -5.05 19.02
N GLY A 594 9.36 -5.57 17.87
CA GLY A 594 10.73 -5.56 17.35
C GLY A 594 11.12 -4.22 16.73
N ASP A 595 12.22 -4.20 15.98
CA ASP A 595 12.68 -3.00 15.26
C ASP A 595 11.76 -2.70 14.07
N TYR A 596 11.29 -3.76 13.40
CA TYR A 596 10.39 -3.68 12.25
C TYR A 596 9.21 -4.64 12.37
N LEU A 597 8.07 -4.22 11.83
CA LEU A 597 6.92 -5.05 11.51
C LEU A 597 6.81 -5.15 9.98
N ALA A 598 7.08 -6.32 9.44
CA ALA A 598 6.97 -6.60 8.01
C ALA A 598 5.55 -7.07 7.67
N VAL A 599 4.81 -6.29 6.90
CA VAL A 599 3.40 -6.57 6.58
C VAL A 599 3.22 -6.87 5.10
N ALA A 600 2.73 -8.07 4.78
CA ALA A 600 2.45 -8.51 3.42
C ALA A 600 1.23 -7.79 2.84
N GLN A 601 1.34 -7.34 1.59
CA GLN A 601 0.26 -6.68 0.84
C GLN A 601 -0.10 -7.40 -0.46
N THR A 602 0.58 -8.52 -0.73
CA THR A 602 0.34 -9.39 -1.88
C THR A 602 0.24 -10.84 -1.39
N PRO A 603 -0.08 -11.82 -2.27
CA PRO A 603 -0.03 -13.24 -1.92
C PRO A 603 1.32 -13.75 -1.41
N LEU A 604 2.43 -13.04 -1.69
CA LEU A 604 3.76 -13.48 -1.26
C LEU A 604 3.79 -13.62 0.26
N THR A 605 4.14 -14.81 0.74
CA THR A 605 4.16 -15.13 2.17
C THR A 605 5.49 -15.76 2.54
N LEU A 606 6.21 -15.13 3.47
CA LEU A 606 7.48 -15.63 4.00
C LEU A 606 7.22 -16.45 5.26
N PHE A 607 7.17 -17.77 5.10
CA PHE A 607 7.03 -18.71 6.21
C PHE A 607 8.33 -18.85 6.99
N PRO A 608 8.29 -19.01 8.33
CA PRO A 608 9.49 -19.09 9.14
C PRO A 608 10.28 -20.38 8.92
N ASN A 609 9.61 -21.48 8.56
CA ASN A 609 10.24 -22.78 8.32
C ASN A 609 9.48 -23.63 7.29
N ARG A 610 10.14 -24.66 6.76
CA ARG A 610 9.60 -25.51 5.69
C ARG A 610 8.36 -26.28 6.12
N SER A 611 8.33 -26.75 7.37
CA SER A 611 7.18 -27.50 7.90
C SER A 611 5.90 -26.66 7.88
N TYR A 612 5.99 -25.37 8.19
CA TYR A 612 4.86 -24.47 8.18
C TYR A 612 4.45 -24.10 6.74
N LEU A 613 5.42 -23.91 5.85
CA LEU A 613 5.16 -23.68 4.43
C LEU A 613 4.39 -24.85 3.81
N ASP A 614 4.88 -26.07 4.01
CA ASP A 614 4.32 -27.28 3.39
C ASP A 614 2.90 -27.62 3.91
N SER A 615 2.47 -27.01 5.03
CA SER A 615 1.14 -27.24 5.61
C SER A 615 0.06 -26.27 5.12
N MET A 616 0.42 -25.19 4.42
CA MET A 616 -0.50 -24.09 4.10
C MET A 616 -0.60 -23.80 2.60
N VAL A 617 -1.79 -23.95 2.03
CA VAL A 617 -2.14 -23.52 0.66
C VAL A 617 -2.67 -22.09 0.65
N ALA A 618 -3.42 -21.72 1.69
CA ALA A 618 -3.89 -20.37 1.93
C ALA A 618 -3.61 -19.96 3.38
N THR A 619 -3.55 -18.67 3.63
CA THR A 619 -3.36 -18.12 4.98
C THR A 619 -3.93 -16.72 5.08
N HIS A 620 -3.68 -16.06 6.21
CA HIS A 620 -4.20 -14.77 6.59
C HIS A 620 -3.17 -13.99 7.44
N GLY A 621 -3.56 -12.85 8.02
CA GLY A 621 -2.71 -12.02 8.88
C GLY A 621 -2.00 -10.86 8.17
N GLY A 622 -2.12 -10.75 6.85
CA GLY A 622 -1.61 -9.63 6.05
C GLY A 622 -2.56 -8.43 5.99
N LEU A 623 -2.21 -7.45 5.15
CA LEU A 623 -2.96 -6.21 4.96
C LEU A 623 -3.61 -6.15 3.57
N THR A 624 -4.39 -7.18 3.23
CA THR A 624 -5.22 -7.18 2.01
C THR A 624 -6.70 -7.12 2.37
N THR A 625 -7.54 -6.65 1.44
CA THR A 625 -9.00 -6.64 1.65
C THR A 625 -9.58 -8.03 1.85
N ASP A 626 -8.99 -9.03 1.19
CA ASP A 626 -9.42 -10.43 1.23
C ASP A 626 -9.21 -11.07 2.60
N GLU A 627 -8.24 -10.56 3.36
CA GLU A 627 -7.94 -11.00 4.73
C GLU A 627 -8.68 -10.17 5.78
N LEU A 628 -8.89 -8.86 5.53
CA LEU A 628 -9.46 -7.93 6.50
C LEU A 628 -10.99 -7.88 6.48
N LEU A 629 -11.65 -8.13 5.35
CA LEU A 629 -13.09 -7.95 5.23
C LEU A 629 -13.84 -9.24 5.55
N VAL A 630 -14.70 -9.15 6.58
CA VAL A 630 -15.55 -10.24 7.05
C VAL A 630 -17.03 -9.86 6.91
N PRO A 631 -17.93 -10.83 6.72
CA PRO A 631 -19.33 -10.54 6.51
C PRO A 631 -20.03 -10.23 7.84
N LEU A 632 -20.98 -9.31 7.82
CA LEU A 632 -22.03 -9.23 8.81
C LEU A 632 -23.33 -9.72 8.18
N ILE A 633 -23.84 -10.84 8.70
CA ILE A 633 -25.09 -11.47 8.27
C ILE A 633 -26.04 -11.44 9.46
N ILE A 634 -27.27 -10.99 9.23
CA ILE A 634 -28.29 -10.88 10.28
C ILE A 634 -29.59 -11.46 9.76
N PHE A 635 -30.18 -12.35 10.56
CA PHE A 635 -31.47 -12.97 10.31
C PHE A 635 -32.20 -13.23 11.63
N GLU A 636 -33.50 -13.49 11.51
CA GLU A 636 -34.40 -13.71 12.65
C GLU A 636 -35.03 -15.10 12.53
N SER A 637 -35.58 -15.58 13.65
CA SER A 637 -36.44 -16.77 13.64
C SER A 637 -37.66 -16.59 12.74
N GLU A 638 -38.06 -17.63 12.00
CA GLU A 638 -39.30 -17.63 11.23
C GLU A 638 -40.51 -17.53 12.19
N CYS A 639 -41.44 -16.61 11.89
CA CYS A 639 -42.64 -16.35 12.69
C CYS A 639 -43.66 -17.49 12.68
#